data_AF-A0A3N6MB21-F1
#
_entry.id   AF-A0A3N6MB21-F1
#
_cell.length_a   1.000
_cell.length_b   1.000
_cell.length_c   1.000
_cell.angle_alpha   90.00
_cell.angle_beta   90.00
_cell.angle_gamma   90.00
#
_symmetry.space_group_name_H-M   'P 1'
#
loop_
_entity.id
_entity.type
_entity.pdbx_description
1 polymer ?
#
loop_
_entity_poly.entity_id
_entity_poly.type
_entity_poly.pdbx_seq_one_letter_code
_entity_poly.pdbx_strand_id
1 'polypeptide(L)'
;MTTTEVADQLDLGRRSTYERLERLVDHDRLETKNVGGNGRVWWQPSTDGQAFTKGRERNAVESDIGEIFDRISDSFFALDKELRFRYLNDHAADLLGVDEDVIGMDIRNQNLTETFESALYEALETQESVTFEDYYPPWDRWFLNTIYPSESGLSVYSRDITDRKRRERELARSKTIVDTSPVGIRIVDSDGEMQFANDRAEEIYGRSKDQINALSFDDSDWNEVDGDGDPLPDEEKPFPQIVESGEPIFNHISGVSRPDGERVWISVNGAPVYDDRGEIDSVVFATEDVTDRFERERQLERYETVVETAHDGIYVLDEERRFELVNESFADLTPFSRAELRGQHASTVFGDEFASTEAEQWKRATPDDPPSFEETIAAGPNETRTVENRFVILDDGSGEKRVGVLRDVTERNEYKRKLEESNERLEQFAYAASHDLQEPLRMVTSYLQLLERRYGDELDEDAGEFIDYAVDGAERMREMIDGLLEYARVETQGDPFEPVELNEVLDDVRTDLQLQIERSDARIEADSLPQISGDRGQLRQVFQNVLSNAIEYSGDEPPRVTVSAERDGSRWRVSIHDEGVGIDPDETDRVFEVFQRLHSHDESEGTGIGLALCRRIVERHGGEIWLESEPGEGSTFSFTLPPAHDHEQPT
;
A
#
# COMPACT_ATOMS: atom_id res chain seq x y z
N MET A 1 -22.76 61.60 -53.58
CA MET A 1 -22.42 60.16 -53.63
C MET A 1 -23.54 59.34 -53.01
N THR A 2 -23.71 58.08 -53.40
CA THR A 2 -24.60 57.12 -52.74
C THR A 2 -23.92 56.50 -51.51
N THR A 3 -24.69 55.93 -50.58
CA THR A 3 -24.13 55.23 -49.42
C THR A 3 -23.18 54.10 -49.82
N THR A 4 -23.49 53.39 -50.90
CA THR A 4 -22.65 52.31 -51.44
C THR A 4 -21.30 52.84 -51.92
N GLU A 5 -21.29 53.94 -52.69
CA GLU A 5 -20.04 54.54 -53.17
C GLU A 5 -19.15 55.04 -52.03
N VAL A 6 -19.75 55.64 -50.98
CA VAL A 6 -19.00 56.09 -49.80
C VAL A 6 -18.46 54.90 -49.00
N ALA A 7 -19.24 53.83 -48.86
CA ALA A 7 -18.85 52.62 -48.15
C ALA A 7 -17.69 51.91 -48.84
N ASP A 8 -17.77 51.74 -50.17
CA ASP A 8 -16.75 51.06 -50.97
C ASP A 8 -15.45 51.88 -51.04
N GLN A 9 -15.53 53.22 -51.04
CA GLN A 9 -14.35 54.10 -51.10
C GLN A 9 -13.59 54.21 -49.77
N LEU A 10 -14.27 53.97 -48.64
CA LEU A 10 -13.69 54.03 -47.29
C LEU A 10 -13.49 52.64 -46.66
N ASP A 11 -13.78 51.57 -47.40
CA ASP A 11 -13.74 50.17 -46.95
C ASP A 11 -14.55 49.93 -45.65
N LEU A 12 -15.79 50.42 -45.64
CA LEU A 12 -16.71 50.34 -44.49
C LEU A 12 -17.98 49.55 -44.82
N GLY A 13 -18.59 48.97 -43.79
CA GLY A 13 -19.90 48.31 -43.92
C GLY A 13 -20.99 49.30 -44.36
N ARG A 14 -21.83 48.91 -45.34
CA ARG A 14 -22.88 49.79 -45.90
C ARG A 14 -23.88 50.31 -44.87
N ARG A 15 -24.23 49.48 -43.87
CA ARG A 15 -25.18 49.85 -42.81
C ARG A 15 -24.60 50.88 -41.84
N SER A 16 -23.35 50.70 -41.39
CA SER A 16 -22.70 51.70 -40.53
C SER A 16 -22.40 53.00 -41.29
N THR A 17 -22.10 52.90 -42.59
CA THR A 17 -21.91 54.06 -43.45
C THR A 17 -23.21 54.86 -43.59
N TYR A 18 -24.35 54.17 -43.77
CA TYR A 18 -25.66 54.82 -43.80
C TYR A 18 -25.96 55.59 -42.51
N GLU A 19 -25.79 54.96 -41.35
CA GLU A 19 -26.06 55.56 -40.04
C GLU A 19 -25.13 56.76 -39.73
N ARG A 20 -23.88 56.71 -40.20
CA ARG A 20 -22.94 57.85 -40.08
C ARG A 20 -23.31 59.00 -41.02
N LEU A 21 -23.77 58.70 -42.23
CA LEU A 21 -24.23 59.72 -43.18
C LEU A 21 -25.53 60.40 -42.71
N GLU A 22 -26.46 59.67 -42.07
CA GLU A 22 -27.62 60.31 -41.43
C GLU A 22 -27.22 61.23 -40.28
N ARG A 23 -26.30 60.81 -39.40
CA ARG A 23 -25.79 61.71 -38.35
C ARG A 23 -25.15 62.98 -38.90
N LEU A 24 -24.44 62.89 -40.02
CA LEU A 24 -23.86 64.07 -40.67
C LEU A 24 -24.92 65.00 -41.29
N VAL A 25 -26.11 64.50 -41.63
CA VAL A 25 -27.26 65.33 -42.00
C VAL A 25 -27.90 65.97 -40.76
N ASP A 26 -28.03 65.23 -39.66
CA ASP A 26 -28.57 65.77 -38.39
C ASP A 26 -27.69 66.88 -37.80
N HIS A 27 -26.39 66.90 -38.15
CA HIS A 27 -25.44 67.95 -37.78
C HIS A 27 -25.20 68.99 -38.89
N ASP A 28 -26.11 69.12 -39.86
CA ASP A 28 -26.06 70.10 -40.97
C ASP A 28 -24.76 70.07 -41.82
N ARG A 29 -23.99 68.98 -41.76
CA ARG A 29 -22.73 68.84 -42.50
C ARG A 29 -22.91 68.25 -43.90
N LEU A 30 -24.05 67.61 -44.15
CA LEU A 30 -24.44 67.05 -45.44
C LEU A 30 -25.93 67.33 -45.72
N GLU A 31 -26.27 67.48 -46.98
CA GLU A 31 -27.65 67.43 -47.48
C GLU A 31 -27.92 66.09 -48.15
N THR A 32 -29.19 65.69 -48.20
CA THR A 32 -29.60 64.40 -48.76
C THR A 32 -30.88 64.46 -49.59
N LYS A 33 -31.00 63.56 -50.57
CA LYS A 33 -32.19 63.43 -51.42
C LYS A 33 -32.41 61.99 -51.87
N ASN A 34 -33.67 61.55 -51.84
CA ASN A 34 -34.08 60.26 -52.41
C ASN A 34 -34.13 60.35 -53.94
N VAL A 35 -33.53 59.37 -54.60
CA VAL A 35 -33.44 59.25 -56.06
C VAL A 35 -33.96 57.86 -56.47
N GLY A 36 -35.25 57.77 -56.77
CA GLY A 36 -35.88 56.54 -57.25
C GLY A 36 -35.97 55.40 -56.22
N GLY A 37 -36.37 54.23 -56.70
CA GLY A 37 -37.03 53.18 -55.92
C GLY A 37 -36.25 52.51 -54.79
N ASN A 38 -34.98 52.85 -54.52
CA ASN A 38 -34.23 52.46 -53.30
C ASN A 38 -32.85 53.17 -53.16
N GLY A 39 -32.66 54.35 -53.77
CA GLY A 39 -31.37 55.06 -53.74
C GLY A 39 -31.45 56.42 -53.03
N ARG A 40 -30.49 56.73 -52.17
CA ARG A 40 -30.32 58.06 -51.54
C ARG A 40 -28.93 58.60 -51.85
N VAL A 41 -28.85 59.89 -52.19
CA VAL A 41 -27.58 60.58 -52.47
C VAL A 41 -27.32 61.69 -51.46
N TRP A 42 -26.04 61.87 -51.14
CA TRP A 42 -25.52 62.79 -50.11
C TRP A 42 -24.51 63.75 -50.72
N TRP A 43 -24.54 65.03 -50.36
CA TRP A 43 -23.59 66.06 -50.78
C TRP A 43 -23.37 67.12 -49.69
N GLN A 44 -22.26 67.83 -49.72
CA GLN A 44 -22.04 68.97 -48.82
C GLN A 44 -22.76 70.23 -49.35
N PRO A 45 -23.38 71.05 -48.49
CA PRO A 45 -23.93 72.34 -48.89
C PRO A 45 -22.84 73.23 -49.50
N SER A 46 -23.11 73.82 -50.67
CA SER A 46 -22.17 74.76 -51.33
C SER A 46 -21.99 76.00 -50.47
N THR A 47 -20.77 76.23 -49.97
CA THR A 47 -20.38 77.48 -49.30
C THR A 47 -20.04 78.54 -50.34
N ASP A 48 -21.06 79.16 -50.91
CA ASP A 48 -20.89 80.37 -51.72
C ASP A 48 -21.89 81.45 -51.28
N GLY A 49 -21.35 82.47 -50.60
CA GLY A 49 -21.88 83.82 -50.55
C GLY A 49 -22.93 84.13 -49.48
N GLN A 50 -22.47 84.64 -48.33
CA GLN A 50 -22.72 86.04 -47.94
C GLN A 50 -22.04 86.39 -46.62
N ALA A 51 -20.94 87.13 -46.75
CA ALA A 51 -20.35 87.88 -45.65
C ALA A 51 -21.31 88.98 -45.19
N PHE A 52 -21.83 88.85 -43.97
CA PHE A 52 -22.35 89.99 -43.20
C PHE A 52 -21.29 90.39 -42.18
N THR A 53 -20.40 91.29 -42.59
CA THR A 53 -19.56 92.05 -41.67
C THR A 53 -20.42 93.08 -40.94
N LYS A 54 -20.53 92.96 -39.61
CA LYS A 54 -20.82 94.12 -38.76
C LYS A 54 -20.20 93.98 -37.37
N GLY A 55 -18.97 94.48 -37.27
CA GLY A 55 -18.45 95.27 -36.17
C GLY A 55 -18.52 94.71 -34.74
N ARG A 56 -17.36 94.27 -34.24
CA ARG A 56 -16.80 94.76 -32.98
C ARG A 56 -15.30 94.47 -32.92
N GLU A 57 -14.51 95.51 -33.22
CA GLU A 57 -13.10 95.60 -32.84
C GLU A 57 -13.00 95.67 -31.32
N ARG A 58 -12.72 94.53 -30.68
CA ARG A 58 -12.04 94.46 -29.39
C ARG A 58 -11.35 93.08 -29.29
N ASN A 59 -10.02 93.11 -29.15
CA ASN A 59 -9.11 92.02 -28.77
C ASN A 59 -8.60 91.05 -29.85
N ALA A 60 -7.75 91.57 -30.76
CA ALA A 60 -6.95 90.72 -31.68
C ALA A 60 -5.86 89.87 -30.97
N VAL A 61 -5.51 90.15 -29.71
CA VAL A 61 -4.51 89.35 -28.94
C VAL A 61 -5.17 88.19 -28.17
N GLU A 62 -6.46 88.28 -27.85
CA GLU A 62 -7.20 87.16 -27.21
C GLU A 62 -7.65 86.12 -28.25
N SER A 63 -7.90 86.54 -29.50
CA SER A 63 -8.29 85.65 -30.61
C SER A 63 -7.17 84.68 -31.00
N ASP A 64 -5.91 85.13 -31.04
CA ASP A 64 -4.77 84.28 -31.40
C ASP A 64 -4.46 83.23 -30.30
N ILE A 65 -4.74 83.55 -29.03
CA ILE A 65 -4.56 82.64 -27.90
C ILE A 65 -5.67 81.59 -27.87
N GLY A 66 -6.91 81.97 -28.15
CA GLY A 66 -8.03 81.03 -28.31
C GLY A 66 -7.77 79.99 -29.40
N GLU A 67 -7.34 80.43 -30.60
CA GLU A 67 -7.01 79.51 -31.70
C GLU A 67 -5.86 78.54 -31.39
N ILE A 68 -4.93 78.89 -30.49
CA ILE A 68 -3.85 77.99 -30.06
C ILE A 68 -4.39 76.89 -29.15
N PHE A 69 -5.30 77.23 -28.23
CA PHE A 69 -5.88 76.27 -27.28
C PHE A 69 -6.96 75.38 -27.90
N ASP A 70 -7.69 75.87 -28.91
CA ASP A 70 -8.65 75.05 -29.67
C ASP A 70 -7.98 73.99 -30.57
N ARG A 71 -6.69 74.15 -30.88
CA ARG A 71 -5.90 73.15 -31.62
C ARG A 71 -5.33 72.03 -30.75
N ILE A 72 -5.36 72.18 -29.42
CA ILE A 72 -4.86 71.16 -28.50
C ILE A 72 -5.99 70.17 -28.24
N SER A 73 -5.75 68.89 -28.53
CA SER A 73 -6.76 67.81 -28.37
C SER A 73 -7.19 67.53 -26.93
N ASP A 74 -6.53 68.15 -25.96
CA ASP A 74 -6.81 68.02 -24.53
C ASP A 74 -7.74 69.15 -24.06
N SER A 75 -8.59 68.85 -23.09
CA SER A 75 -9.53 69.83 -22.55
C SER A 75 -8.78 70.87 -21.72
N PHE A 76 -9.01 72.14 -22.04
CA PHE A 76 -8.41 73.27 -21.34
C PHE A 76 -9.46 74.31 -20.97
N PHE A 77 -9.43 74.78 -19.73
CA PHE A 77 -10.26 75.90 -19.30
C PHE A 77 -9.56 76.74 -18.23
N ALA A 78 -9.89 78.03 -18.19
CA ALA A 78 -9.38 78.98 -17.22
C ALA A 78 -10.51 79.46 -16.29
N LEU A 79 -10.21 79.57 -15.00
CA LEU A 79 -11.10 80.04 -13.96
C LEU A 79 -10.58 81.36 -13.38
N ASP A 80 -11.46 82.23 -12.87
CA ASP A 80 -11.08 83.35 -12.01
C ASP A 80 -10.81 82.90 -10.56
N LYS A 81 -10.50 83.86 -9.67
CA LYS A 81 -10.24 83.59 -8.24
C LYS A 81 -11.46 83.11 -7.47
N GLU A 82 -12.65 83.37 -8.02
CA GLU A 82 -13.93 82.93 -7.50
C GLU A 82 -14.39 81.61 -8.16
N LEU A 83 -13.49 80.91 -8.87
CA LEU A 83 -13.71 79.64 -9.56
C LEU A 83 -14.75 79.67 -10.69
N ARG A 84 -14.92 80.83 -11.35
CA ARG A 84 -15.83 80.97 -12.49
C ARG A 84 -15.09 80.88 -13.82
N PHE A 85 -15.72 80.27 -14.83
CA PHE A 85 -15.12 80.14 -16.16
C PHE A 85 -14.80 81.50 -16.79
N ARG A 86 -13.54 81.71 -17.16
CA ARG A 86 -13.09 82.84 -17.98
C ARG A 86 -12.84 82.44 -19.43
N TYR A 87 -12.50 81.18 -19.66
CA TYR A 87 -12.29 80.59 -20.97
C TYR A 87 -12.44 79.07 -20.88
N LEU A 88 -12.87 78.43 -21.95
CA LEU A 88 -12.78 76.99 -22.17
C LEU A 88 -12.63 76.77 -23.68
N ASN A 89 -11.82 75.79 -24.08
CA ASN A 89 -11.73 75.37 -25.49
C ASN A 89 -12.88 74.41 -25.85
N ASP A 90 -13.10 74.18 -27.14
CA ASP A 90 -14.15 73.27 -27.65
C ASP A 90 -14.09 71.88 -26.99
N HIS A 91 -12.87 71.36 -26.80
CA HIS A 91 -12.66 70.05 -26.15
C HIS A 91 -13.04 70.04 -24.66
N ALA A 92 -12.92 71.16 -23.95
CA ALA A 92 -13.40 71.30 -22.58
C ALA A 92 -14.93 71.50 -22.53
N ALA A 93 -15.50 72.21 -23.50
CA ALA A 93 -16.95 72.39 -23.64
C ALA A 93 -17.63 71.04 -23.89
N ASP A 94 -17.11 70.26 -24.85
CA ASP A 94 -17.54 68.89 -25.14
C ASP A 94 -17.37 67.97 -23.94
N LEU A 95 -16.23 68.05 -23.26
CA LEU A 95 -15.95 67.22 -22.09
C LEU A 95 -16.95 67.51 -20.96
N LEU A 96 -17.12 68.78 -20.59
CA LEU A 96 -17.98 69.20 -19.49
C LEU A 96 -19.48 69.14 -19.86
N GLY A 97 -19.82 68.98 -21.14
CA GLY A 97 -21.20 68.97 -21.63
C GLY A 97 -21.87 70.32 -21.49
N VAL A 98 -21.11 71.40 -21.70
CA VAL A 98 -21.56 72.79 -21.53
C VAL A 98 -21.33 73.60 -22.80
N ASP A 99 -22.26 74.49 -23.13
CA ASP A 99 -22.10 75.42 -24.26
C ASP A 99 -21.20 76.62 -23.86
N GLU A 100 -20.73 77.39 -24.86
CA GLU A 100 -19.89 78.59 -24.67
C GLU A 100 -20.51 79.65 -23.74
N ASP A 101 -21.82 79.61 -23.50
CA ASP A 101 -22.54 80.47 -22.55
C ASP A 101 -22.20 80.20 -21.07
N VAL A 102 -21.36 79.19 -20.78
CA VAL A 102 -20.89 78.85 -19.41
C VAL A 102 -19.89 79.86 -18.83
N ILE A 103 -19.37 80.80 -19.63
CA ILE A 103 -18.45 81.85 -19.16
C ILE A 103 -19.10 82.68 -18.05
N GLY A 104 -18.41 82.77 -16.91
CA GLY A 104 -18.87 83.43 -15.68
C GLY A 104 -19.68 82.53 -14.74
N MET A 105 -20.00 81.29 -15.13
CA MET A 105 -20.58 80.30 -14.23
C MET A 105 -19.51 79.67 -13.35
N ASP A 106 -19.91 79.30 -12.13
CA ASP A 106 -19.05 78.64 -11.15
C ASP A 106 -18.82 77.17 -11.54
N ILE A 107 -17.56 76.73 -11.62
CA ILE A 107 -17.22 75.36 -11.99
C ILE A 107 -17.78 74.33 -11.01
N ARG A 108 -18.02 74.71 -9.75
CA ARG A 108 -18.58 73.83 -8.72
C ARG A 108 -20.05 73.46 -8.97
N ASN A 109 -20.71 74.15 -9.91
CA ASN A 109 -22.02 73.72 -10.39
C ASN A 109 -21.94 72.53 -11.36
N GLN A 110 -20.73 72.17 -11.81
CA GLN A 110 -20.49 70.94 -12.55
C GLN A 110 -20.26 69.77 -11.58
N ASN A 111 -20.47 68.55 -12.06
CA ASN A 111 -20.25 67.33 -11.28
C ASN A 111 -18.74 67.03 -11.15
N LEU A 112 -18.05 67.81 -10.32
CA LEU A 112 -16.65 67.58 -9.97
C LEU A 112 -16.52 66.41 -9.00
N THR A 113 -15.41 65.70 -9.09
CA THR A 113 -14.99 64.72 -8.08
C THR A 113 -14.42 65.45 -6.85
N GLU A 114 -14.47 64.82 -5.68
CA GLU A 114 -13.89 65.40 -4.45
C GLU A 114 -12.39 65.67 -4.59
N THR A 115 -11.66 64.79 -5.30
CA THR A 115 -10.23 64.94 -5.60
C THR A 115 -9.98 66.19 -6.44
N PHE A 116 -10.79 66.40 -7.49
CA PHE A 116 -10.63 67.54 -8.37
C PHE A 116 -10.98 68.86 -7.68
N GLU A 117 -12.05 68.89 -6.89
CA GLU A 117 -12.41 70.08 -6.11
C GLU A 117 -11.32 70.43 -5.08
N SER A 118 -10.79 69.43 -4.37
CA SER A 118 -9.71 69.63 -3.40
C SER A 118 -8.46 70.20 -4.07
N ALA A 119 -8.09 69.69 -5.25
CA ALA A 119 -6.94 70.15 -6.00
C ALA A 119 -7.09 71.60 -6.52
N LEU A 120 -8.31 72.06 -6.81
CA LEU A 120 -8.56 73.47 -7.15
C LEU A 120 -8.26 74.39 -5.96
N TYR A 121 -8.73 74.04 -4.75
CA TYR A 121 -8.46 74.82 -3.55
C TYR A 121 -6.98 74.78 -3.16
N GLU A 122 -6.34 73.61 -3.26
CA GLU A 122 -4.91 73.45 -3.00
C GLU A 122 -4.07 74.34 -3.92
N ALA A 123 -4.32 74.32 -5.23
CA ALA A 123 -3.60 75.18 -6.18
C ALA A 123 -3.82 76.68 -5.91
N LEU A 124 -5.04 77.07 -5.47
CA LEU A 124 -5.33 78.46 -5.08
C LEU A 124 -4.60 78.88 -3.79
N GLU A 125 -4.51 78.00 -2.80
CA GLU A 125 -3.90 78.30 -1.51
C GLU A 125 -2.36 78.31 -1.60
N THR A 126 -1.79 77.28 -2.22
CA THR A 126 -0.33 77.10 -2.29
C THR A 126 0.30 77.96 -3.38
N GLN A 127 -0.48 78.36 -4.40
CA GLN A 127 0.04 78.97 -5.63
C GLN A 127 1.07 78.08 -6.35
N GLU A 128 1.00 76.76 -6.15
CA GLU A 128 1.79 75.75 -6.86
C GLU A 128 0.91 74.93 -7.81
N SER A 129 1.50 74.37 -8.87
CA SER A 129 0.77 73.52 -9.81
C SER A 129 0.46 72.15 -9.19
N VAL A 130 -0.79 71.71 -9.29
CA VAL A 130 -1.24 70.40 -8.77
C VAL A 130 -1.56 69.47 -9.95
N THR A 131 -0.92 68.30 -9.98
CA THR A 131 -1.16 67.26 -11.00
C THR A 131 -1.64 65.97 -10.35
N PHE A 132 -2.74 65.41 -10.85
CA PHE A 132 -3.32 64.16 -10.33
C PHE A 132 -4.09 63.41 -11.41
N GLU A 133 -4.22 62.10 -11.22
CA GLU A 133 -5.06 61.25 -12.06
C GLU A 133 -6.39 61.02 -11.35
N ASP A 134 -7.49 61.14 -12.08
CA ASP A 134 -8.81 60.95 -11.51
C ASP A 134 -9.76 60.24 -12.48
N TYR A 135 -10.67 59.46 -11.92
CA TYR A 135 -11.70 58.75 -12.66
C TYR A 135 -13.01 59.52 -12.59
N TYR A 136 -13.63 59.75 -13.75
CA TYR A 136 -14.89 60.45 -13.86
C TYR A 136 -16.00 59.44 -14.20
N PRO A 137 -16.81 59.01 -13.20
CA PRO A 137 -17.85 58.01 -13.41
C PRO A 137 -18.90 58.36 -14.47
N PRO A 138 -19.37 59.63 -14.62
CA PRO A 138 -20.36 59.97 -15.63
C PRO A 138 -19.91 59.72 -17.08
N TRP A 139 -18.60 59.71 -17.32
CA TRP A 139 -18.02 59.55 -18.66
C TRP A 139 -17.26 58.24 -18.86
N ASP A 140 -17.13 57.43 -17.80
CA ASP A 140 -16.31 56.20 -17.77
C ASP A 140 -14.89 56.43 -18.32
N ARG A 141 -14.25 57.51 -17.86
CA ARG A 141 -12.94 57.95 -18.35
C ARG A 141 -11.99 58.34 -17.22
N TRP A 142 -10.70 58.15 -17.48
CA TRP A 142 -9.62 58.60 -16.61
C TRP A 142 -8.97 59.84 -17.20
N PHE A 143 -8.76 60.87 -16.38
CA PHE A 143 -8.08 62.10 -16.78
C PHE A 143 -6.82 62.31 -15.95
N LEU A 144 -5.75 62.74 -16.62
CA LEU A 144 -4.62 63.40 -15.96
C LEU A 144 -4.91 64.89 -15.94
N ASN A 145 -5.25 65.41 -14.76
CA ASN A 145 -5.55 66.81 -14.54
C ASN A 145 -4.29 67.53 -14.07
N THR A 146 -4.01 68.69 -14.63
CA THR A 146 -2.99 69.61 -14.13
C THR A 146 -3.59 71.00 -13.98
N ILE A 147 -3.54 71.52 -12.76
CA ILE A 147 -4.09 72.82 -12.39
C ILE A 147 -2.92 73.77 -12.15
N TYR A 148 -2.83 74.83 -12.94
CA TYR A 148 -1.81 75.88 -12.84
C TYR A 148 -2.42 77.14 -12.24
N PRO A 149 -1.96 77.60 -11.06
CA PRO A 149 -2.37 78.88 -10.51
C PRO A 149 -1.68 80.05 -11.22
N SER A 150 -2.36 81.19 -11.23
CA SER A 150 -1.86 82.46 -11.78
C SER A 150 -2.42 83.64 -10.98
N GLU A 151 -1.85 84.84 -11.19
CA GLU A 151 -2.38 86.08 -10.59
C GLU A 151 -3.85 86.35 -10.93
N SER A 152 -4.35 85.74 -12.00
CA SER A 152 -5.68 85.96 -12.55
C SER A 152 -6.71 84.88 -12.17
N GLY A 153 -6.28 83.80 -11.51
CA GLY A 153 -7.11 82.62 -11.17
C GLY A 153 -6.38 81.32 -11.55
N LEU A 154 -7.12 80.28 -11.97
CA LEU A 154 -6.55 78.97 -12.31
C LEU A 154 -6.61 78.69 -13.82
N SER A 155 -5.71 77.85 -14.31
CA SER A 155 -5.79 77.23 -15.63
C SER A 155 -5.73 75.72 -15.47
N VAL A 156 -6.75 75.01 -15.94
CA VAL A 156 -6.86 73.56 -15.83
C VAL A 156 -6.61 72.95 -17.20
N TYR A 157 -5.77 71.92 -17.19
CA TYR A 157 -5.50 71.06 -18.32
C TYR A 157 -5.89 69.63 -17.98
N SER A 158 -6.76 69.02 -18.78
CA SER A 158 -7.26 67.66 -18.57
C SER A 158 -7.01 66.81 -19.80
N ARG A 159 -6.13 65.80 -19.67
CA ARG A 159 -5.81 64.84 -20.74
C ARG A 159 -6.48 63.49 -20.48
N ASP A 160 -7.16 62.94 -21.47
CA ASP A 160 -7.72 61.59 -21.39
C ASP A 160 -6.59 60.53 -21.38
N ILE A 161 -6.53 59.72 -20.32
CA ILE A 161 -5.56 58.63 -20.13
C ILE A 161 -6.24 57.26 -20.06
N THR A 162 -7.49 57.15 -20.50
CA THR A 162 -8.32 55.93 -20.38
C THR A 162 -7.67 54.73 -21.06
N ASP A 163 -7.15 54.89 -22.28
CA ASP A 163 -6.48 53.79 -23.01
C ASP A 163 -5.22 53.31 -22.32
N ARG A 164 -4.45 54.23 -21.71
CA ARG A 164 -3.27 53.86 -20.91
C ARG A 164 -3.69 53.03 -19.70
N LYS A 165 -4.72 53.47 -18.97
CA LYS A 165 -5.25 52.73 -17.81
C LYS A 165 -5.83 51.37 -18.19
N ARG A 166 -6.46 51.24 -19.36
CA ARG A 166 -6.94 49.95 -19.88
C ARG A 166 -5.78 48.99 -20.14
N ARG A 167 -4.71 49.43 -20.84
CA ARG A 167 -3.52 48.59 -21.08
C ARG A 167 -2.80 48.20 -19.78
N GLU A 168 -2.62 49.13 -18.84
CA GLU A 168 -2.03 48.85 -17.52
C GLU A 168 -2.85 47.78 -16.78
N ARG A 169 -4.20 47.88 -16.79
CA ARG A 169 -5.09 46.90 -16.17
C ARG A 169 -5.09 45.56 -16.89
N GLU A 170 -5.07 45.53 -18.22
CA GLU A 170 -5.00 44.30 -19.01
C GLU A 170 -3.70 43.54 -18.73
N LEU A 171 -2.56 44.25 -18.73
CA LEU A 171 -1.26 43.64 -18.41
C LEU A 171 -1.21 43.12 -16.97
N ALA A 172 -1.70 43.92 -16.01
CA ALA A 172 -1.78 43.49 -14.62
C ALA A 172 -2.69 42.26 -14.47
N ARG A 173 -3.84 42.25 -15.15
CA ARG A 173 -4.79 41.12 -15.15
C ARG A 173 -4.16 39.87 -15.74
N SER A 174 -3.50 39.96 -16.90
CA SER A 174 -2.82 38.82 -17.53
C SER A 174 -1.72 38.25 -16.63
N LYS A 175 -0.91 39.11 -16.02
CA LYS A 175 0.12 38.69 -15.06
C LYS A 175 -0.50 37.97 -13.87
N THR A 176 -1.56 38.53 -13.27
CA THR A 176 -2.26 37.87 -12.16
C THR A 176 -2.85 36.52 -12.56
N ILE A 177 -3.45 36.39 -13.74
CA ILE A 177 -3.99 35.11 -14.23
C ILE A 177 -2.89 34.05 -14.30
N VAL A 178 -1.72 34.40 -14.84
CA VAL A 178 -0.58 33.48 -14.98
C VAL A 178 0.02 33.14 -13.61
N ASP A 179 0.23 34.12 -12.74
CA ASP A 179 0.86 33.92 -11.43
C ASP A 179 -0.07 33.16 -10.45
N THR A 180 -1.39 33.36 -10.53
CA THR A 180 -2.37 32.62 -9.71
C THR A 180 -2.86 31.31 -10.34
N SER A 181 -2.28 30.91 -11.47
CA SER A 181 -2.65 29.68 -12.15
C SER A 181 -2.31 28.46 -11.29
N PRO A 182 -3.21 27.47 -11.14
CA PRO A 182 -2.93 26.26 -10.38
C PRO A 182 -1.94 25.32 -11.10
N VAL A 183 -1.62 25.60 -12.36
CA VAL A 183 -0.63 24.89 -13.17
C VAL A 183 0.64 25.71 -13.35
N GLY A 184 1.78 25.03 -13.39
CA GLY A 184 3.07 25.61 -13.73
C GLY A 184 3.09 25.98 -15.22
N ILE A 185 3.24 27.25 -15.53
CA ILE A 185 3.31 27.74 -16.92
C ILE A 185 4.78 28.03 -17.23
N ARG A 186 5.27 27.42 -18.30
CA ARG A 186 6.60 27.71 -18.86
C ARG A 186 6.49 28.07 -20.34
N ILE A 187 7.38 28.91 -20.81
CA ILE A 187 7.52 29.22 -22.24
C ILE A 187 8.94 28.85 -22.65
N VAL A 188 9.04 28.01 -23.68
CA VAL A 188 10.29 27.57 -24.29
C VAL A 188 10.35 28.17 -25.68
N ASP A 189 11.45 28.79 -26.07
CA ASP A 189 11.58 29.33 -27.41
C ASP A 189 11.91 28.28 -28.47
N SER A 190 11.99 28.70 -29.73
CA SER A 190 12.31 27.83 -30.86
C SER A 190 13.69 27.17 -30.79
N ASP A 191 14.62 27.70 -29.99
CA ASP A 191 15.95 27.10 -29.78
C ASP A 191 15.95 26.08 -28.61
N GLY A 192 14.86 26.00 -27.84
CA GLY A 192 14.73 25.08 -26.70
C GLY A 192 15.08 25.71 -25.35
N GLU A 193 15.29 27.02 -25.30
CA GLU A 193 15.66 27.75 -24.10
C GLU A 193 14.42 28.22 -23.31
N MET A 194 14.49 28.14 -21.98
CA MET A 194 13.39 28.55 -21.10
C MET A 194 13.34 30.09 -20.98
N GLN A 195 12.28 30.71 -21.49
CA GLN A 195 12.10 32.17 -21.42
C GLN A 195 11.24 32.65 -20.26
N PHE A 196 10.36 31.79 -19.76
CA PHE A 196 9.40 32.17 -18.73
C PHE A 196 9.02 30.99 -17.84
N ALA A 197 8.81 31.28 -16.56
CA ALA A 197 8.19 30.41 -15.58
C ALA A 197 7.32 31.23 -14.62
N ASN A 198 6.11 30.76 -14.30
CA ASN A 198 5.25 31.39 -13.28
C ASN A 198 5.58 30.87 -11.86
N ASP A 199 4.95 31.45 -10.83
CA ASP A 199 5.19 31.07 -9.42
C ASP A 199 4.91 29.57 -9.19
N ARG A 200 3.86 29.04 -9.82
CA ARG A 200 3.49 27.64 -9.69
C ARG A 200 4.55 26.68 -10.26
N ALA A 201 5.23 27.05 -11.34
CA ALA A 201 6.33 26.25 -11.88
C ALA A 201 7.51 26.15 -10.89
N GLU A 202 7.82 27.25 -10.19
CA GLU A 202 8.86 27.26 -9.15
C GLU A 202 8.55 26.28 -8.01
N GLU A 203 7.29 26.22 -7.57
CA GLU A 203 6.82 25.24 -6.58
C GLU A 203 6.93 23.79 -7.08
N ILE A 204 6.47 23.50 -8.30
CA ILE A 204 6.46 22.14 -8.85
C ILE A 204 7.89 21.61 -9.00
N TYR A 205 8.79 22.41 -9.58
CA TYR A 205 10.15 21.98 -9.91
C TYR A 205 11.15 22.15 -8.75
N GLY A 206 10.76 22.81 -7.65
CA GLY A 206 11.64 23.09 -6.51
C GLY A 206 12.84 23.97 -6.88
N ARG A 207 12.71 24.78 -7.92
CA ARG A 207 13.76 25.64 -8.50
C ARG A 207 13.20 27.04 -8.68
N SER A 208 13.98 28.06 -8.32
CA SER A 208 13.57 29.45 -8.57
C SER A 208 13.36 29.71 -10.06
N LYS A 209 12.49 30.66 -10.42
CA LYS A 209 12.27 31.04 -11.84
C LYS A 209 13.57 31.34 -12.58
N ASP A 210 14.52 32.00 -11.94
CA ASP A 210 15.83 32.32 -12.55
C ASP A 210 16.65 31.05 -12.83
N GLN A 211 16.55 30.03 -11.97
CA GLN A 211 17.18 28.74 -12.20
C GLN A 211 16.49 27.96 -13.31
N ILE A 212 15.14 27.98 -13.36
CA ILE A 212 14.37 27.33 -14.43
C ILE A 212 14.70 27.97 -15.78
N ASN A 213 14.75 29.30 -15.85
CA ASN A 213 15.06 30.07 -17.06
C ASN A 213 16.54 29.96 -17.50
N ALA A 214 17.41 29.38 -16.67
CA ALA A 214 18.81 29.14 -17.01
C ALA A 214 19.06 27.75 -17.62
N LEU A 215 18.03 26.90 -17.67
CA LEU A 215 18.10 25.53 -18.20
C LEU A 215 17.41 25.47 -19.57
N SER A 216 17.89 24.59 -20.44
CA SER A 216 17.20 24.19 -21.67
C SER A 216 16.21 23.05 -21.39
N PHE A 217 15.35 22.72 -22.36
CA PHE A 217 14.41 21.59 -22.23
C PHE A 217 15.12 20.21 -22.12
N ASP A 218 16.33 20.09 -22.68
CA ASP A 218 17.13 18.86 -22.73
C ASP A 218 18.20 18.78 -21.63
N ASP A 219 18.21 19.74 -20.69
CA ASP A 219 19.22 19.76 -19.64
C ASP A 219 19.16 18.49 -18.75
N SER A 220 20.33 17.90 -18.49
CA SER A 220 20.46 16.70 -17.67
C SER A 220 20.01 16.89 -16.22
N ASP A 221 19.98 18.14 -15.72
CA ASP A 221 19.53 18.47 -14.37
C ASP A 221 18.04 18.13 -14.16
N TRP A 222 17.24 18.04 -15.23
CA TRP A 222 15.84 17.59 -15.13
C TRP A 222 15.73 16.11 -14.77
N ASN A 223 16.69 15.28 -15.22
CA ASN A 223 16.74 13.83 -15.01
C ASN A 223 15.35 13.17 -15.22
N GLU A 224 14.79 13.42 -16.40
CA GLU A 224 13.45 12.98 -16.79
C GLU A 224 13.39 11.47 -17.02
N VAL A 225 12.31 10.87 -16.55
CA VAL A 225 11.96 9.46 -16.75
C VAL A 225 10.54 9.34 -17.29
N ASP A 226 10.26 8.26 -17.99
CA ASP A 226 8.90 7.88 -18.40
C ASP A 226 8.09 7.33 -17.22
N GLY A 227 6.84 6.92 -17.47
CA GLY A 227 5.94 6.36 -16.45
C GLY A 227 6.42 5.06 -15.81
N ASP A 228 7.28 4.30 -16.48
CA ASP A 228 7.86 3.06 -15.94
C ASP A 228 9.08 3.35 -15.05
N GLY A 229 9.67 4.53 -15.20
CA GLY A 229 10.84 5.01 -14.47
C GLY A 229 12.14 4.87 -15.26
N ASP A 230 12.06 4.56 -16.56
CA ASP A 230 13.21 4.50 -17.44
C ASP A 230 13.58 5.91 -17.95
N PRO A 231 14.87 6.22 -18.18
CA PRO A 231 15.29 7.54 -18.64
C PRO A 231 14.61 7.95 -19.96
N LEU A 232 13.98 9.12 -19.97
CA LEU A 232 13.22 9.62 -21.12
C LEU A 232 14.18 10.25 -22.16
N PRO A 233 14.29 9.69 -23.39
CA PRO A 233 15.12 10.26 -24.45
C PRO A 233 14.65 11.65 -24.88
N ASP A 234 15.58 12.53 -25.26
CA ASP A 234 15.24 13.92 -25.64
C ASP A 234 14.24 13.99 -26.82
N GLU A 235 14.37 13.09 -27.80
CA GLU A 235 13.45 12.99 -28.96
C GLU A 235 12.01 12.61 -28.57
N GLU A 236 11.83 11.95 -27.41
CA GLU A 236 10.52 11.52 -26.91
C GLU A 236 9.88 12.56 -25.97
N LYS A 237 10.62 13.62 -25.62
CA LYS A 237 10.10 14.73 -24.81
C LYS A 237 9.08 15.55 -25.62
N PRO A 238 8.13 16.22 -24.95
CA PRO A 238 7.08 17.00 -25.64
C PRO A 238 7.60 18.12 -26.55
N PHE A 239 8.73 18.76 -26.21
CA PHE A 239 9.21 19.93 -26.96
C PHE A 239 9.63 19.59 -28.40
N PRO A 240 10.56 18.66 -28.67
CA PRO A 240 10.92 18.30 -30.04
C PRO A 240 9.73 17.80 -30.86
N GLN A 241 8.84 17.01 -30.24
CA GLN A 241 7.65 16.49 -30.89
C GLN A 241 6.70 17.60 -31.37
N ILE A 242 6.50 18.65 -30.57
CA ILE A 242 5.67 19.82 -30.95
C ILE A 242 6.35 20.64 -32.05
N VAL A 243 7.67 20.85 -31.95
CA VAL A 243 8.41 21.63 -32.95
C VAL A 243 8.43 20.92 -34.32
N GLU A 244 8.58 19.59 -34.33
CA GLU A 244 8.58 18.80 -35.56
C GLU A 244 7.21 18.65 -36.20
N SER A 245 6.17 18.41 -35.39
CA SER A 245 4.81 18.16 -35.89
C SER A 245 3.99 19.43 -36.11
N GLY A 246 4.24 20.49 -35.34
CA GLY A 246 3.37 21.67 -35.22
C GLY A 246 2.05 21.39 -34.48
N GLU A 247 1.86 20.20 -33.91
CA GLU A 247 0.65 19.80 -33.21
C GLU A 247 0.82 19.92 -31.69
N PRO A 248 -0.23 20.33 -30.96
CA PRO A 248 -0.19 20.37 -29.51
C PRO A 248 -0.21 18.96 -28.89
N ILE A 249 0.50 18.79 -27.78
CA ILE A 249 0.55 17.55 -27.00
C ILE A 249 -0.21 17.75 -25.69
N PHE A 250 -0.95 16.71 -25.28
CA PHE A 250 -1.74 16.73 -24.05
C PHE A 250 -1.46 15.50 -23.20
N ASN A 251 -1.52 15.68 -21.87
CA ASN A 251 -1.40 14.63 -20.86
C ASN A 251 -0.13 13.77 -20.99
N HIS A 252 0.99 14.35 -21.40
CA HIS A 252 2.27 13.64 -21.37
C HIS A 252 2.72 13.54 -19.92
N ILE A 253 2.96 12.32 -19.43
CA ILE A 253 3.40 12.07 -18.04
C ILE A 253 4.88 11.75 -18.04
N SER A 254 5.66 12.50 -17.26
CA SER A 254 7.08 12.22 -17.00
C SER A 254 7.44 12.50 -15.55
N GLY A 255 8.47 11.83 -15.04
CA GLY A 255 9.00 12.05 -13.71
C GLY A 255 10.23 12.96 -13.77
N VAL A 256 10.23 14.09 -13.05
CA VAL A 256 11.33 15.06 -13.01
C VAL A 256 11.99 15.04 -11.62
N SER A 257 13.31 15.19 -11.57
CA SER A 257 14.03 15.31 -10.29
C SER A 257 14.11 16.77 -9.82
N ARG A 258 13.73 17.01 -8.57
CA ARG A 258 13.97 18.26 -7.84
C ARG A 258 15.42 18.34 -7.36
N PRO A 259 15.96 19.55 -7.09
CA PRO A 259 17.33 19.72 -6.59
C PRO A 259 17.62 19.06 -5.23
N ASP A 260 16.58 18.81 -4.42
CA ASP A 260 16.68 18.11 -3.14
C ASP A 260 16.72 16.58 -3.29
N GLY A 261 16.57 16.07 -4.51
CA GLY A 261 16.56 14.65 -4.85
C GLY A 261 15.17 14.01 -4.84
N GLU A 262 14.11 14.74 -4.48
CA GLU A 262 12.73 14.26 -4.61
C GLU A 262 12.35 14.14 -6.09
N ARG A 263 11.61 13.07 -6.45
CA ARG A 263 11.04 12.92 -7.80
C ARG A 263 9.59 13.34 -7.78
N VAL A 264 9.22 14.19 -8.72
CA VAL A 264 7.85 14.66 -8.93
C VAL A 264 7.35 14.12 -10.26
N TRP A 265 6.13 13.59 -10.27
CA TRP A 265 5.46 13.21 -11.50
C TRP A 265 4.65 14.38 -12.02
N ILE A 266 4.87 14.74 -13.28
CA ILE A 266 4.21 15.87 -13.92
C ILE A 266 3.35 15.43 -15.10
N SER A 267 2.19 16.07 -15.26
CA SER A 267 1.39 16.00 -16.49
C SER A 267 1.60 17.28 -17.28
N VAL A 268 2.15 17.15 -18.49
CA VAL A 268 2.55 18.25 -19.35
C VAL A 268 1.61 18.34 -20.55
N ASN A 269 1.09 19.54 -20.77
CA ASN A 269 0.42 19.93 -22.01
C ASN A 269 1.26 21.01 -22.68
N GLY A 270 1.54 20.87 -23.97
CA GLY A 270 2.33 21.83 -24.73
C GLY A 270 1.61 22.28 -26.00
N ALA A 271 1.67 23.57 -26.30
CA ALA A 271 1.07 24.13 -27.51
C ALA A 271 2.03 25.13 -28.20
N PRO A 272 2.18 25.06 -29.54
CA PRO A 272 3.02 25.99 -30.27
C PRO A 272 2.36 27.37 -30.39
N VAL A 273 3.18 28.40 -30.30
CA VAL A 273 2.85 29.81 -30.54
C VAL A 273 3.57 30.23 -31.81
N TYR A 274 2.83 30.83 -32.74
CA TYR A 274 3.33 31.18 -34.07
C TYR A 274 3.62 32.68 -34.16
N ASP A 275 4.66 33.03 -34.92
CA ASP A 275 4.97 34.41 -35.30
C ASP A 275 4.08 34.89 -36.46
N ASP A 276 4.26 36.16 -36.87
CA ASP A 276 3.53 36.76 -37.99
C ASP A 276 3.82 36.09 -39.36
N ARG A 277 4.85 35.24 -39.45
CA ARG A 277 5.25 34.49 -40.65
C ARG A 277 4.68 33.06 -40.68
N GLY A 278 4.07 32.62 -39.59
CA GLY A 278 3.55 31.27 -39.42
C GLY A 278 4.62 30.25 -39.04
N GLU A 279 5.79 30.70 -38.58
CA GLU A 279 6.83 29.85 -37.99
C GLU A 279 6.59 29.75 -36.48
N ILE A 280 7.00 28.65 -35.84
CA ILE A 280 6.86 28.49 -34.39
C ILE A 280 7.88 29.43 -33.71
N ASP A 281 7.38 30.39 -32.95
CA ASP A 281 8.16 31.34 -32.15
C ASP A 281 8.57 30.72 -30.81
N SER A 282 7.59 30.07 -30.16
CA SER A 282 7.75 29.46 -28.84
C SER A 282 6.73 28.35 -28.60
N VAL A 283 6.95 27.54 -27.57
CA VAL A 283 6.02 26.52 -27.08
C VAL A 283 5.63 26.87 -25.65
N VAL A 284 4.33 26.98 -25.40
CA VAL A 284 3.79 27.20 -24.06
C VAL A 284 3.46 25.85 -23.44
N PHE A 285 4.06 25.58 -22.28
CA PHE A 285 3.78 24.41 -21.48
C PHE A 285 2.95 24.74 -20.26
N ALA A 286 1.89 23.98 -20.03
CA ALA A 286 1.14 23.92 -18.79
C ALA A 286 1.44 22.59 -18.10
N THR A 287 1.98 22.65 -16.89
CA THR A 287 2.42 21.51 -16.09
C THR A 287 1.58 21.39 -14.83
N GLU A 288 1.02 20.22 -14.57
CA GLU A 288 0.38 19.86 -13.30
C GLU A 288 1.26 18.86 -12.54
N ASP A 289 1.40 19.04 -11.23
CA ASP A 289 1.99 18.02 -10.35
C ASP A 289 0.93 16.94 -10.09
N VAL A 290 1.24 15.72 -10.53
CA VAL A 290 0.38 14.55 -10.42
C VAL A 290 0.99 13.47 -9.54
N THR A 291 2.01 13.80 -8.74
CA THR A 291 2.77 12.86 -7.89
C THR A 291 1.83 12.03 -7.01
N ASP A 292 1.01 12.68 -6.19
CA ASP A 292 0.08 11.99 -5.29
C ASP A 292 -0.89 11.05 -6.03
N ARG A 293 -1.37 11.48 -7.21
CA ARG A 293 -2.31 10.69 -8.02
C ARG A 293 -1.60 9.48 -8.65
N PHE A 294 -0.46 9.72 -9.26
CA PHE A 294 0.34 8.71 -9.97
C PHE A 294 0.86 7.64 -9.00
N GLU A 295 1.40 8.05 -7.85
CA GLU A 295 1.87 7.10 -6.84
C GLU A 295 0.73 6.26 -6.27
N ARG A 296 -0.46 6.85 -6.06
CA ARG A 296 -1.64 6.11 -5.59
C ARG A 296 -2.12 5.09 -6.62
N GLU A 297 -2.21 5.47 -7.89
CA GLU A 297 -2.59 4.56 -8.98
C GLU A 297 -1.60 3.39 -9.07
N ARG A 298 -0.30 3.67 -9.04
CA ARG A 298 0.75 2.63 -9.05
C ARG A 298 0.73 1.74 -7.81
N GLN A 299 0.44 2.31 -6.64
CA GLN A 299 0.25 1.53 -5.41
C GLN A 299 -0.95 0.59 -5.53
N LEU A 300 -2.08 1.06 -6.07
CA LEU A 300 -3.28 0.24 -6.29
C LEU A 300 -3.01 -0.90 -7.26
N GLU A 301 -2.35 -0.63 -8.40
CA GLU A 301 -1.94 -1.68 -9.35
C GLU A 301 -1.02 -2.72 -8.71
N ARG A 302 -0.11 -2.27 -7.84
CA ARG A 302 0.77 -3.17 -7.10
C ARG A 302 -0.01 -4.02 -6.10
N TYR A 303 -0.99 -3.46 -5.38
CA TYR A 303 -1.84 -4.22 -4.48
C TYR A 303 -2.70 -5.23 -5.24
N GLU A 304 -3.29 -4.84 -6.36
CA GLU A 304 -4.05 -5.75 -7.24
C GLU A 304 -3.16 -6.90 -7.71
N THR A 305 -1.94 -6.61 -8.18
CA THR A 305 -0.98 -7.65 -8.58
C THR A 305 -0.65 -8.61 -7.43
N VAL A 306 -0.42 -8.11 -6.22
CA VAL A 306 -0.15 -8.95 -5.03
C VAL A 306 -1.34 -9.84 -4.71
N VAL A 307 -2.57 -9.30 -4.76
CA VAL A 307 -3.79 -10.05 -4.50
C VAL A 307 -4.03 -11.12 -5.57
N GLU A 308 -3.81 -10.81 -6.84
CA GLU A 308 -4.02 -11.73 -7.96
C GLU A 308 -2.95 -12.83 -8.04
N THR A 309 -1.70 -12.52 -7.72
CA THR A 309 -0.60 -13.50 -7.77
C THR A 309 -0.47 -14.35 -6.50
N ALA A 310 -1.23 -14.03 -5.44
CA ALA A 310 -1.28 -14.85 -4.24
C ALA A 310 -1.79 -16.26 -4.54
N HIS A 311 -1.10 -17.28 -4.04
CA HIS A 311 -1.51 -18.69 -4.19
C HIS A 311 -2.72 -19.04 -3.34
N ASP A 312 -2.92 -18.37 -2.21
CA ASP A 312 -4.09 -18.56 -1.38
C ASP A 312 -5.29 -17.78 -1.99
N GLY A 313 -6.49 -18.35 -1.89
CA GLY A 313 -7.72 -17.73 -2.39
C GLY A 313 -8.14 -16.57 -1.50
N ILE A 314 -8.22 -15.36 -2.02
CA ILE A 314 -8.62 -14.16 -1.27
C ILE A 314 -10.05 -13.81 -1.65
N TYR A 315 -10.87 -13.49 -0.65
CA TYR A 315 -12.23 -13.00 -0.87
C TYR A 315 -12.60 -11.84 0.07
N VAL A 316 -13.53 -11.01 -0.39
CA VAL A 316 -14.19 -9.97 0.41
C VAL A 316 -15.70 -10.18 0.30
N LEU A 317 -16.38 -10.23 1.45
CA LEU A 317 -17.84 -10.24 1.52
C LEU A 317 -18.36 -8.92 2.10
N ASP A 318 -19.53 -8.51 1.62
CA ASP A 318 -20.31 -7.41 2.20
C ASP A 318 -21.02 -7.80 3.52
N GLU A 319 -21.81 -6.87 4.06
CA GLU A 319 -22.60 -7.05 5.28
C GLU A 319 -23.65 -8.16 5.17
N GLU A 320 -24.12 -8.45 3.94
CA GLU A 320 -25.07 -9.51 3.61
C GLU A 320 -24.37 -10.83 3.24
N ARG A 321 -23.05 -10.93 3.43
CA ARG A 321 -22.21 -12.08 3.07
C ARG A 321 -22.20 -12.40 1.58
N ARG A 322 -22.28 -11.39 0.72
CA ARG A 322 -22.14 -11.54 -0.74
C ARG A 322 -20.73 -11.16 -1.19
N PHE A 323 -20.20 -11.88 -2.17
CA PHE A 323 -18.86 -11.62 -2.68
C PHE A 323 -18.78 -10.26 -3.38
N GLU A 324 -17.96 -9.36 -2.84
CA GLU A 324 -17.58 -8.08 -3.45
C GLU A 324 -16.33 -8.24 -4.32
N LEU A 325 -15.37 -9.03 -3.83
CA LEU A 325 -14.09 -9.31 -4.48
C LEU A 325 -13.67 -10.76 -4.26
N VAL A 326 -13.07 -11.36 -5.28
CA VAL A 326 -12.32 -12.63 -5.21
C VAL A 326 -11.11 -12.53 -6.12
N ASN A 327 -9.95 -13.06 -5.72
CA ASN A 327 -8.79 -13.17 -6.60
C ASN A 327 -8.91 -14.38 -7.54
N GLU A 328 -8.00 -14.50 -8.51
CA GLU A 328 -7.97 -15.64 -9.43
C GLU A 328 -7.80 -16.99 -8.71
N SER A 329 -6.92 -17.06 -7.71
CA SER A 329 -6.71 -18.29 -6.93
C SER A 329 -7.96 -18.76 -6.19
N PHE A 330 -8.80 -17.86 -5.65
CA PHE A 330 -10.09 -18.24 -5.05
C PHE A 330 -11.02 -18.84 -6.10
N ALA A 331 -11.10 -18.24 -7.29
CA ALA A 331 -11.93 -18.78 -8.37
C ALA A 331 -11.48 -20.19 -8.77
N ASP A 332 -10.17 -20.44 -8.87
CA ASP A 332 -9.58 -21.74 -9.19
C ASP A 332 -9.84 -22.84 -8.14
N LEU A 333 -10.18 -22.45 -6.89
CA LEU A 333 -10.60 -23.37 -5.84
C LEU A 333 -12.07 -23.82 -5.97
N THR A 334 -12.87 -23.12 -6.78
CA THR A 334 -14.31 -23.31 -6.86
C THR A 334 -14.76 -23.66 -8.29
N PRO A 335 -16.00 -24.13 -8.51
CA PRO A 335 -16.52 -24.34 -9.86
C PRO A 335 -16.98 -23.04 -10.55
N PHE A 336 -16.74 -21.87 -9.95
CA PHE A 336 -17.28 -20.59 -10.37
C PHE A 336 -16.17 -19.63 -10.81
N SER A 337 -16.42 -18.88 -11.88
CA SER A 337 -15.56 -17.76 -12.25
C SER A 337 -15.74 -16.57 -11.31
N ARG A 338 -14.75 -15.67 -11.26
CA ARG A 338 -14.83 -14.40 -10.51
C ARG A 338 -16.10 -13.59 -10.83
N ALA A 339 -16.48 -13.56 -12.11
CA ALA A 339 -17.66 -12.85 -12.58
C ALA A 339 -18.98 -13.49 -12.10
N GLU A 340 -19.01 -14.83 -11.99
CA GLU A 340 -20.18 -15.55 -11.47
C GLU A 340 -20.31 -15.42 -9.96
N LEU A 341 -19.19 -15.37 -9.23
CA LEU A 341 -19.19 -15.20 -7.77
C LEU A 341 -19.62 -13.79 -7.34
N ARG A 342 -19.30 -12.75 -8.13
CA ARG A 342 -19.60 -11.36 -7.77
C ARG A 342 -21.10 -11.15 -7.46
N GLY A 343 -21.40 -10.74 -6.23
CA GLY A 343 -22.76 -10.52 -5.71
C GLY A 343 -23.52 -11.78 -5.27
N GLN A 344 -22.96 -12.98 -5.51
CA GLN A 344 -23.51 -14.22 -4.98
C GLN A 344 -23.27 -14.32 -3.49
N HIS A 345 -24.16 -15.02 -2.80
CA HIS A 345 -24.03 -15.26 -1.36
C HIS A 345 -22.98 -16.33 -1.09
N ALA A 346 -22.20 -16.16 -0.01
CA ALA A 346 -21.10 -17.05 0.36
C ALA A 346 -21.51 -18.52 0.52
N SER A 347 -22.77 -18.79 0.89
CA SER A 347 -23.31 -20.15 1.00
C SER A 347 -23.29 -20.95 -0.32
N THR A 348 -23.15 -20.28 -1.47
CA THR A 348 -22.96 -20.97 -2.76
C THR A 348 -21.64 -21.74 -2.83
N VAL A 349 -20.61 -21.31 -2.09
CA VAL A 349 -19.30 -21.99 -2.02
C VAL A 349 -19.16 -22.80 -0.73
N PHE A 350 -19.51 -22.18 0.40
CA PHE A 350 -19.27 -22.73 1.74
C PHE A 350 -20.48 -23.52 2.31
N GLY A 351 -21.58 -23.59 1.59
CA GLY A 351 -22.80 -24.25 2.03
C GLY A 351 -23.65 -23.43 3.01
N ASP A 352 -24.83 -23.96 3.34
CA ASP A 352 -25.85 -23.23 4.11
C ASP A 352 -25.46 -22.99 5.59
N GLU A 353 -24.56 -23.81 6.13
CA GLU A 353 -24.09 -23.70 7.52
C GLU A 353 -22.95 -22.69 7.71
N PHE A 354 -22.48 -22.06 6.62
CA PHE A 354 -21.38 -21.09 6.65
C PHE A 354 -21.63 -19.97 7.69
N ALA A 355 -22.82 -19.36 7.68
CA ALA A 355 -23.14 -18.24 8.55
C ALA A 355 -23.10 -18.61 10.05
N SER A 356 -23.52 -19.83 10.40
CA SER A 356 -23.44 -20.31 11.80
C SER A 356 -22.01 -20.65 12.19
N THR A 357 -21.26 -21.33 11.32
CA THR A 357 -19.87 -21.72 11.56
C THR A 357 -19.00 -20.49 11.74
N GLU A 358 -19.09 -19.53 10.82
CA GLU A 358 -18.40 -18.25 10.87
C GLU A 358 -18.67 -17.52 12.20
N ALA A 359 -19.94 -17.40 12.60
CA ALA A 359 -20.33 -16.71 13.82
C ALA A 359 -19.81 -17.39 15.10
N GLU A 360 -19.70 -18.72 15.12
CA GLU A 360 -19.08 -19.45 16.23
C GLU A 360 -17.58 -19.25 16.27
N GLN A 361 -16.91 -19.29 15.12
CA GLN A 361 -15.47 -19.11 15.02
C GLN A 361 -15.06 -17.68 15.41
N TRP A 362 -15.80 -16.67 14.95
CA TRP A 362 -15.56 -15.28 15.32
C TRP A 362 -15.70 -15.03 16.83
N LYS A 363 -16.65 -15.68 17.50
CA LYS A 363 -16.82 -15.57 18.97
C LYS A 363 -15.63 -16.12 19.76
N ARG A 364 -14.87 -17.06 19.18
CA ARG A 364 -13.69 -17.67 19.81
C ARG A 364 -12.40 -16.92 19.49
N ALA A 365 -12.43 -16.04 18.50
CA ALA A 365 -11.27 -15.28 18.04
C ALA A 365 -10.84 -14.20 19.04
N THR A 366 -9.57 -13.81 18.97
CA THR A 366 -9.02 -12.67 19.71
C THR A 366 -8.50 -11.63 18.72
N PRO A 367 -8.31 -10.35 19.11
CA PRO A 367 -7.80 -9.33 18.20
C PRO A 367 -6.45 -9.68 17.55
N ASP A 368 -5.60 -10.43 18.25
CA ASP A 368 -4.27 -10.83 17.79
C ASP A 368 -4.26 -12.15 17.02
N ASP A 369 -5.31 -12.98 17.17
CA ASP A 369 -5.44 -14.29 16.53
C ASP A 369 -6.82 -14.46 15.91
N PRO A 370 -6.99 -14.13 14.61
CA PRO A 370 -8.23 -14.32 13.89
C PRO A 370 -8.54 -15.82 13.71
N PRO A 371 -9.81 -16.19 13.57
CA PRO A 371 -10.21 -17.58 13.51
C PRO A 371 -9.59 -18.28 12.28
N SER A 372 -9.05 -19.47 12.49
CA SER A 372 -8.63 -20.40 11.43
C SER A 372 -9.33 -21.74 11.64
N PHE A 373 -9.99 -22.25 10.61
CA PHE A 373 -10.68 -23.54 10.68
C PHE A 373 -10.72 -24.24 9.32
N GLU A 374 -10.74 -25.56 9.33
CA GLU A 374 -10.86 -26.37 8.11
C GLU A 374 -12.35 -26.57 7.75
N GLU A 375 -12.69 -26.38 6.48
CA GLU A 375 -14.01 -26.65 5.93
C GLU A 375 -13.93 -27.31 4.55
N THR A 376 -15.02 -27.91 4.11
CA THR A 376 -15.10 -28.55 2.79
C THR A 376 -15.92 -27.70 1.84
N ILE A 377 -15.32 -27.28 0.74
CA ILE A 377 -15.97 -26.49 -0.31
C ILE A 377 -16.21 -27.33 -1.56
N ALA A 378 -17.21 -26.94 -2.33
CA ALA A 378 -17.42 -27.50 -3.67
C ALA A 378 -16.36 -26.94 -4.63
N ALA A 379 -15.67 -27.85 -5.34
CA ALA A 379 -14.71 -27.53 -6.41
C ALA A 379 -15.22 -27.96 -7.79
N GLY A 380 -16.31 -28.73 -7.86
CA GLY A 380 -16.91 -29.24 -9.09
C GLY A 380 -18.23 -29.96 -8.83
N PRO A 381 -18.94 -30.43 -9.88
CA PRO A 381 -20.23 -31.13 -9.74
C PRO A 381 -20.18 -32.37 -8.82
N ASN A 382 -19.02 -32.99 -8.68
CA ASN A 382 -18.75 -34.11 -7.76
C ASN A 382 -17.33 -34.02 -7.18
N GLU A 383 -16.77 -32.81 -7.09
CA GLU A 383 -15.41 -32.59 -6.57
C GLU A 383 -15.51 -31.65 -5.38
N THR A 384 -14.82 -31.99 -4.30
CA THR A 384 -14.76 -31.19 -3.08
C THR A 384 -13.31 -30.98 -2.72
N ARG A 385 -12.99 -29.81 -2.16
CA ARG A 385 -11.67 -29.51 -1.61
C ARG A 385 -11.79 -29.22 -0.13
N THR A 386 -10.79 -29.62 0.63
CA THR A 386 -10.65 -29.23 2.04
C THR A 386 -9.79 -27.98 2.08
N VAL A 387 -10.35 -26.90 2.60
CA VAL A 387 -9.69 -25.61 2.71
C VAL A 387 -9.58 -25.18 4.16
N GLU A 388 -8.47 -24.55 4.51
CA GLU A 388 -8.31 -23.79 5.74
C GLU A 388 -8.77 -22.36 5.47
N ASN A 389 -9.82 -21.92 6.16
CA ASN A 389 -10.38 -20.58 6.04
C ASN A 389 -9.98 -19.72 7.24
N ARG A 390 -9.35 -18.58 6.96
CA ARG A 390 -9.00 -17.55 7.93
C ARG A 390 -9.63 -16.23 7.51
N PHE A 391 -10.38 -15.59 8.40
CA PHE A 391 -11.07 -14.34 8.07
C PHE A 391 -11.01 -13.30 9.18
N VAL A 392 -11.15 -12.03 8.79
CA VAL A 392 -11.31 -10.88 9.69
C VAL A 392 -12.56 -10.11 9.32
N ILE A 393 -13.18 -9.47 10.30
CA ILE A 393 -14.29 -8.52 10.09
C ILE A 393 -13.73 -7.10 10.26
N LEU A 394 -13.93 -6.26 9.25
CA LEU A 394 -13.51 -4.88 9.20
C LEU A 394 -14.73 -3.97 9.00
N ASP A 395 -14.72 -2.79 9.60
CA ASP A 395 -15.69 -1.72 9.31
C ASP A 395 -14.96 -0.61 8.54
N ASP A 396 -15.33 -0.42 7.27
CA ASP A 396 -14.75 0.60 6.39
C ASP A 396 -15.61 1.87 6.29
N GLY A 397 -16.62 2.01 7.16
CA GLY A 397 -17.60 3.10 7.14
C GLY A 397 -18.76 2.89 6.16
N SER A 398 -18.70 1.87 5.29
CA SER A 398 -19.81 1.46 4.43
C SER A 398 -20.59 0.25 4.97
N GLY A 399 -20.07 -0.43 5.99
CA GLY A 399 -20.67 -1.59 6.65
C GLY A 399 -19.60 -2.57 7.15
N GLU A 400 -20.03 -3.61 7.86
CA GLU A 400 -19.14 -4.70 8.27
C GLU A 400 -18.80 -5.59 7.07
N LYS A 401 -17.52 -5.62 6.69
CA LYS A 401 -16.99 -6.47 5.62
C LYS A 401 -16.19 -7.63 6.18
N ARG A 402 -16.24 -8.78 5.51
CA ARG A 402 -15.42 -9.95 5.84
C ARG A 402 -14.32 -10.09 4.81
N VAL A 403 -13.07 -10.05 5.26
CA VAL A 403 -11.92 -10.32 4.40
C VAL A 403 -11.35 -11.66 4.82
N GLY A 404 -11.34 -12.62 3.89
CA GLY A 404 -10.86 -13.96 4.20
C GLY A 404 -9.88 -14.49 3.18
N VAL A 405 -9.09 -15.46 3.64
CA VAL A 405 -8.06 -16.18 2.92
C VAL A 405 -8.36 -17.67 3.06
N LEU A 406 -8.45 -18.34 1.92
CA LEU A 406 -8.62 -19.78 1.79
C LEU A 406 -7.31 -20.40 1.33
N ARG A 407 -6.81 -21.37 2.10
CA ARG A 407 -5.70 -22.21 1.68
C ARG A 407 -6.20 -23.61 1.38
N ASP A 408 -5.83 -24.15 0.22
CA ASP A 408 -6.08 -25.56 -0.09
C ASP A 408 -5.17 -26.46 0.76
N VAL A 409 -5.79 -27.32 1.58
CA VAL A 409 -5.10 -28.30 2.42
C VAL A 409 -5.48 -29.74 2.06
N THR A 410 -6.14 -29.94 0.91
CA THR A 410 -6.65 -31.25 0.46
C THR A 410 -5.54 -32.29 0.41
N GLU A 411 -4.43 -32.01 -0.28
CA GLU A 411 -3.31 -32.95 -0.40
C GLU A 411 -2.67 -33.26 0.96
N ARG A 412 -2.47 -32.23 1.79
CA ARG A 412 -1.89 -32.39 3.14
C ARG A 412 -2.73 -33.33 3.98
N ASN A 413 -4.04 -33.12 3.99
CA ASN A 413 -4.96 -33.94 4.77
C ASN A 413 -5.10 -35.36 4.20
N GLU A 414 -5.05 -35.52 2.88
CA GLU A 414 -4.98 -36.84 2.27
C GLU A 414 -3.73 -37.63 2.67
N TYR A 415 -2.55 -36.98 2.67
CA TYR A 415 -1.31 -37.62 3.09
C TYR A 415 -1.35 -37.99 4.57
N LYS A 416 -1.83 -37.09 5.42
CA LYS A 416 -2.01 -37.34 6.85
C LYS A 416 -2.91 -38.55 7.07
N ARG A 417 -4.07 -38.59 6.42
CA ARG A 417 -5.00 -39.73 6.50
C ARG A 417 -4.38 -41.03 5.97
N LYS A 418 -3.67 -40.99 4.85
CA LYS A 418 -2.98 -42.18 4.30
C LYS A 418 -1.92 -42.71 5.27
N LEU A 419 -1.21 -41.82 5.97
CA LEU A 419 -0.23 -42.20 6.97
C LEU A 419 -0.90 -42.84 8.19
N GLU A 420 -1.96 -42.23 8.71
CA GLU A 420 -2.77 -42.77 9.80
C GLU A 420 -3.35 -44.15 9.45
N GLU A 421 -3.99 -44.30 8.28
CA GLU A 421 -4.49 -45.59 7.80
C GLU A 421 -3.37 -46.63 7.62
N SER A 422 -2.17 -46.22 7.20
CA SER A 422 -1.04 -47.12 7.04
C SER A 422 -0.52 -47.60 8.40
N ASN A 423 -0.47 -46.72 9.40
CA ASN A 423 -0.08 -47.06 10.77
C ASN A 423 -1.09 -48.05 11.38
N GLU A 424 -2.39 -47.75 11.29
CA GLU A 424 -3.44 -48.65 11.79
C GLU A 424 -3.38 -50.04 11.13
N ARG A 425 -3.13 -50.10 9.81
CA ARG A 425 -2.98 -51.38 9.10
C ARG A 425 -1.76 -52.16 9.57
N LEU A 426 -0.64 -51.48 9.81
CA LEU A 426 0.58 -52.12 10.31
C LEU A 426 0.36 -52.73 11.69
N GLU A 427 -0.35 -52.03 12.57
CA GLU A 427 -0.73 -52.53 13.89
C GLU A 427 -1.66 -53.74 13.84
N GLN A 428 -2.72 -53.68 13.04
CA GLN A 428 -3.64 -54.80 12.89
C GLN A 428 -2.92 -56.04 12.36
N PHE A 429 -1.99 -55.85 11.41
CA PHE A 429 -1.15 -56.93 10.90
C PHE A 429 -0.23 -57.49 11.98
N ALA A 430 0.47 -56.63 12.73
CA ALA A 430 1.35 -57.04 13.82
C ALA A 430 0.60 -57.83 14.89
N TYR A 431 -0.61 -57.39 15.26
CA TYR A 431 -1.47 -58.06 16.24
C TYR A 431 -1.93 -59.44 15.79
N ALA A 432 -2.50 -59.54 14.58
CA ALA A 432 -3.00 -60.80 14.06
C ALA A 432 -1.86 -61.82 13.88
N ALA A 433 -0.73 -61.38 13.31
CA ALA A 433 0.43 -62.24 13.12
C ALA A 433 0.98 -62.77 14.44
N SER A 434 1.03 -61.93 15.48
CA SER A 434 1.54 -62.31 16.79
C SER A 434 0.64 -63.33 17.49
N HIS A 435 -0.68 -63.12 17.46
CA HIS A 435 -1.64 -64.10 17.99
C HIS A 435 -1.48 -65.46 17.29
N ASP A 436 -1.39 -65.45 15.96
CA ASP A 436 -1.27 -66.67 15.15
C ASP A 436 0.08 -67.40 15.37
N LEU A 437 1.14 -66.67 15.76
CA LEU A 437 2.43 -67.25 16.11
C LEU A 437 2.49 -67.76 17.56
N GLN A 438 1.77 -67.14 18.50
CA GLN A 438 1.73 -67.57 19.90
C GLN A 438 0.93 -68.85 20.12
N GLU A 439 -0.16 -69.05 19.37
CA GLU A 439 -1.01 -70.23 19.45
C GLU A 439 -0.24 -71.56 19.24
N PRO A 440 0.56 -71.75 18.16
CA PRO A 440 1.35 -72.96 17.97
C PRO A 440 2.45 -73.12 19.02
N LEU A 441 3.09 -72.04 19.48
CA LEU A 441 4.11 -72.10 20.54
C LEU A 441 3.52 -72.62 21.85
N ARG A 442 2.34 -72.10 22.24
CA ARG A 442 1.61 -72.59 23.43
C ARG A 442 1.29 -74.07 23.34
N MET A 443 0.89 -74.56 22.16
CA MET A 443 0.64 -75.99 21.95
C MET A 443 1.92 -76.81 22.11
N VAL A 444 3.04 -76.38 21.50
CA VAL A 444 4.34 -77.06 21.60
C VAL A 444 4.77 -77.18 23.06
N THR A 445 4.79 -76.07 23.81
CA THR A 445 5.13 -76.07 25.25
C THR A 445 4.22 -77.00 26.05
N SER A 446 2.91 -76.97 25.80
CA SER A 446 1.95 -77.81 26.54
C SER A 446 2.18 -79.30 26.31
N TYR A 447 2.48 -79.73 25.07
CA TYR A 447 2.76 -81.13 24.77
C TYR A 447 4.09 -81.60 25.34
N LEU A 448 5.12 -80.76 25.29
CA LEU A 448 6.43 -81.04 25.90
C LEU A 448 6.32 -81.22 27.41
N GLN A 449 5.63 -80.31 28.11
CA GLN A 449 5.36 -80.42 29.55
C GLN A 449 4.50 -81.65 29.91
N LEU A 450 3.59 -82.08 29.03
CA LEU A 450 2.81 -83.31 29.23
C LEU A 450 3.66 -84.57 29.06
N LEU A 451 4.63 -84.57 28.13
CA LEU A 451 5.58 -85.66 27.93
C LEU A 451 6.47 -85.81 29.17
N GLU A 452 7.04 -84.69 29.64
CA GLU A 452 7.85 -84.62 30.85
C GLU A 452 7.09 -85.15 32.08
N ARG A 453 5.87 -84.66 32.33
CA ARG A 453 5.07 -85.10 33.49
C ARG A 453 4.64 -86.56 33.44
N ARG A 454 4.45 -87.14 32.25
CA ARG A 454 3.88 -88.49 32.10
C ARG A 454 4.94 -89.58 31.98
N TYR A 455 6.06 -89.26 31.34
CA TYR A 455 7.12 -90.21 31.05
C TYR A 455 8.45 -89.82 31.69
N GLY A 456 8.53 -88.77 32.51
CA GLY A 456 9.78 -88.28 33.10
C GLY A 456 10.64 -89.37 33.75
N ASP A 457 10.03 -90.31 34.48
CA ASP A 457 10.74 -91.44 35.11
C ASP A 457 11.24 -92.50 34.09
N GLU A 458 10.73 -92.47 32.85
CA GLU A 458 11.08 -93.35 31.72
C GLU A 458 11.99 -92.67 30.69
N LEU A 459 12.18 -91.34 30.77
CA LEU A 459 13.08 -90.57 29.91
C LEU A 459 14.52 -90.72 30.41
N ASP A 460 15.47 -90.80 29.49
CA ASP A 460 16.89 -90.67 29.84
C ASP A 460 17.24 -89.18 30.07
N GLU A 461 18.42 -88.96 30.64
CA GLU A 461 18.91 -87.63 31.01
C GLU A 461 18.95 -86.70 29.78
N ASP A 462 19.40 -87.23 28.63
CA ASP A 462 19.44 -86.52 27.34
C ASP A 462 18.02 -86.10 26.86
N ALA A 463 17.02 -86.98 26.99
CA ALA A 463 15.65 -86.65 26.58
C ALA A 463 14.98 -85.61 27.49
N GLY A 464 15.30 -85.59 28.79
CA GLY A 464 14.91 -84.51 29.70
C GLY A 464 15.49 -83.17 29.23
N GLU A 465 16.81 -83.14 29.00
CA GLU A 465 17.53 -81.95 28.55
C GLU A 465 16.97 -81.40 27.21
N PHE A 466 16.65 -82.27 26.25
CA PHE A 466 16.03 -81.84 24.98
C PHE A 466 14.63 -81.25 25.15
N ILE A 467 13.86 -81.75 26.12
CA ILE A 467 12.54 -81.19 26.41
C ILE A 467 12.68 -79.80 27.02
N ASP A 468 13.60 -79.63 27.98
CA ASP A 468 13.89 -78.35 28.62
C ASP A 468 14.32 -77.29 27.58
N TYR A 469 15.30 -77.62 26.71
CA TYR A 469 15.70 -76.72 25.62
C TYR A 469 14.55 -76.32 24.68
N ALA A 470 13.64 -77.26 24.39
CA ALA A 470 12.52 -77.00 23.49
C ALA A 470 11.41 -76.17 24.16
N VAL A 471 11.18 -76.37 25.46
CA VAL A 471 10.28 -75.53 26.27
C VAL A 471 10.85 -74.11 26.34
N ASP A 472 12.11 -73.95 26.75
CA ASP A 472 12.78 -72.65 26.86
C ASP A 472 12.80 -71.91 25.51
N GLY A 473 13.09 -72.62 24.42
CA GLY A 473 13.05 -72.05 23.07
C GLY A 473 11.65 -71.54 22.67
N ALA A 474 10.59 -72.25 23.07
CA ALA A 474 9.21 -71.83 22.81
C ALA A 474 8.77 -70.65 23.69
N GLU A 475 9.19 -70.61 24.95
CA GLU A 475 8.93 -69.50 25.85
C GLU A 475 9.66 -68.23 25.42
N ARG A 476 10.94 -68.35 25.01
CA ARG A 476 11.70 -67.25 24.42
C ARG A 476 11.04 -66.69 23.16
N MET A 477 10.52 -67.54 22.28
CA MET A 477 9.78 -67.08 21.09
C MET A 477 8.50 -66.32 21.46
N ARG A 478 7.79 -66.75 22.50
CA ARG A 478 6.61 -66.06 23.01
C ARG A 478 6.98 -64.65 23.51
N GLU A 479 8.02 -64.54 24.33
CA GLU A 479 8.50 -63.26 24.86
C GLU A 479 9.01 -62.32 23.76
N MET A 480 9.69 -62.84 22.73
CA MET A 480 10.10 -62.04 21.56
C MET A 480 8.89 -61.49 20.80
N ILE A 481 7.81 -62.26 20.67
CA ILE A 481 6.58 -61.81 20.02
C ILE A 481 5.89 -60.73 20.86
N ASP A 482 5.78 -60.95 22.18
CA ASP A 482 5.18 -59.97 23.10
C ASP A 482 5.96 -58.65 23.08
N GLY A 483 7.29 -58.71 23.14
CA GLY A 483 8.13 -57.50 23.08
C GLY A 483 8.00 -56.75 21.74
N LEU A 484 7.87 -57.46 20.62
CA LEU A 484 7.68 -56.83 19.30
C LEU A 484 6.32 -56.12 19.20
N LEU A 485 5.27 -56.71 19.77
CA LEU A 485 3.95 -56.08 19.85
C LEU A 485 3.98 -54.81 20.68
N GLU A 486 4.68 -54.85 21.81
CA GLU A 486 4.83 -53.71 22.69
C GLU A 486 5.60 -52.58 22.01
N TYR A 487 6.71 -52.91 21.34
CA TYR A 487 7.48 -51.98 20.52
C TYR A 487 6.63 -51.27 19.46
N ALA A 488 5.76 -52.01 18.77
CA ALA A 488 4.89 -51.44 17.74
C ALA A 488 3.79 -50.50 18.29
N ARG A 489 3.40 -50.64 19.56
CA ARG A 489 2.27 -49.91 20.18
C ARG A 489 2.66 -48.62 20.90
N VAL A 490 3.95 -48.38 21.14
CA VAL A 490 4.42 -47.25 21.94
C VAL A 490 3.81 -45.92 21.48
N GLU A 491 3.77 -45.66 20.17
CA GLU A 491 3.28 -44.38 19.62
C GLU A 491 1.75 -44.26 19.63
N THR A 492 1.00 -45.35 19.47
CA THR A 492 -0.43 -45.29 19.11
C THR A 492 -1.40 -45.67 20.21
N GLN A 493 -0.94 -46.36 21.26
CA GLN A 493 -1.78 -46.74 22.41
C GLN A 493 -1.22 -46.27 23.77
N GLY A 494 -0.21 -45.40 23.78
CA GLY A 494 0.25 -44.83 25.04
C GLY A 494 -0.77 -43.86 25.65
N ASP A 495 -0.76 -43.78 26.97
CA ASP A 495 -1.62 -42.86 27.72
C ASP A 495 -1.21 -41.40 27.44
N PRO A 496 -2.11 -40.43 27.70
CA PRO A 496 -1.78 -39.00 27.63
C PRO A 496 -0.61 -38.66 28.57
N PHE A 497 0.20 -37.67 28.19
CA PHE A 497 1.27 -37.19 29.05
C PHE A 497 0.73 -36.37 30.22
N GLU A 498 1.00 -36.83 31.43
CA GLU A 498 0.60 -36.19 32.68
C GLU A 498 1.86 -35.87 33.53
N PRO A 499 1.77 -35.00 34.54
CA PRO A 499 2.87 -34.82 35.50
C PRO A 499 3.13 -36.11 36.29
N VAL A 500 4.32 -36.70 36.12
CA VAL A 500 4.75 -37.96 36.74
C VAL A 500 5.94 -37.73 37.68
N GLU A 501 5.79 -38.16 38.94
CA GLU A 501 6.86 -38.17 39.94
C GLU A 501 7.79 -39.38 39.74
N LEU A 502 9.00 -39.16 39.21
CA LEU A 502 9.91 -40.26 38.88
C LEU A 502 10.38 -41.05 40.11
N ASN A 503 10.38 -40.47 41.32
CA ASN A 503 10.67 -41.21 42.55
C ASN A 503 9.64 -42.32 42.79
N GLU A 504 8.34 -42.05 42.57
CA GLU A 504 7.30 -43.05 42.74
C GLU A 504 7.41 -44.16 41.69
N VAL A 505 7.75 -43.79 40.45
CA VAL A 505 8.00 -44.76 39.38
C VAL A 505 9.16 -45.69 39.74
N LEU A 506 10.26 -45.14 40.25
CA LEU A 506 11.41 -45.94 40.69
C LEU A 506 11.04 -46.88 41.86
N ASP A 507 10.25 -46.42 42.82
CA ASP A 507 9.81 -47.25 43.95
C ASP A 507 8.88 -48.39 43.52
N ASP A 508 7.99 -48.13 42.55
CA ASP A 508 7.17 -49.17 41.91
C ASP A 508 8.05 -50.22 41.24
N VAL A 509 9.07 -49.80 40.47
CA VAL A 509 10.00 -50.72 39.80
C VAL A 509 10.85 -51.52 40.80
N ARG A 510 11.32 -50.90 41.89
CA ARG A 510 12.03 -51.61 42.96
C ARG A 510 11.16 -52.70 43.60
N THR A 511 9.85 -52.45 43.70
CA THR A 511 8.89 -53.43 44.20
C THR A 511 8.73 -54.59 43.20
N ASP A 512 8.65 -54.30 41.91
CA ASP A 512 8.57 -55.32 40.86
C ASP A 512 9.81 -56.22 40.83
N LEU A 513 11.00 -55.62 40.99
CA LEU A 513 12.29 -56.31 40.94
C LEU A 513 12.72 -56.88 42.30
N GLN A 514 11.86 -56.82 43.34
CA GLN A 514 12.23 -57.19 44.70
C GLN A 514 12.87 -58.59 44.80
N LEU A 515 12.29 -59.59 44.10
CA LEU A 515 12.82 -60.96 44.12
C LEU A 515 14.21 -61.08 43.47
N GLN A 516 14.47 -60.34 42.39
CA GLN A 516 15.78 -60.32 41.75
C GLN A 516 16.80 -59.61 42.64
N ILE A 517 16.42 -58.48 43.23
CA ILE A 517 17.24 -57.71 44.17
C ILE A 517 17.65 -58.57 45.37
N GLU A 518 16.70 -59.29 45.98
CA GLU A 518 16.97 -60.16 47.12
C GLU A 518 17.86 -61.37 46.77
N ARG A 519 17.70 -61.94 45.56
CA ARG A 519 18.51 -63.08 45.09
C ARG A 519 19.94 -62.71 44.76
N SER A 520 20.16 -61.50 44.23
CA SER A 520 21.47 -61.00 43.81
C SER A 520 22.18 -60.14 44.86
N ASP A 521 21.52 -59.85 45.99
CA ASP A 521 21.97 -58.88 47.01
C ASP A 521 22.27 -57.49 46.40
N ALA A 522 21.46 -57.09 45.41
CA ALA A 522 21.61 -55.84 44.68
C ALA A 522 21.35 -54.62 45.56
N ARG A 523 22.08 -53.53 45.30
CA ARG A 523 21.88 -52.22 45.91
C ARG A 523 21.56 -51.19 44.85
N ILE A 524 20.36 -50.63 44.93
CA ILE A 524 19.90 -49.57 44.04
C ILE A 524 19.77 -48.30 44.88
N GLU A 525 20.67 -47.34 44.68
CA GLU A 525 20.64 -46.02 45.31
C GLU A 525 20.11 -44.99 44.32
N ALA A 526 19.40 -43.98 44.82
CA ALA A 526 18.85 -42.94 43.97
C ALA A 526 18.91 -41.58 44.64
N ASP A 527 19.32 -40.57 43.88
CA ASP A 527 19.16 -39.17 44.25
C ASP A 527 17.69 -38.72 44.09
N SER A 528 17.39 -37.49 44.50
CA SER A 528 16.06 -36.90 44.30
C SER A 528 15.74 -36.77 42.81
N LEU A 529 14.82 -37.59 42.31
CA LEU A 529 14.38 -37.54 40.92
C LEU A 529 13.32 -36.43 40.69
N PRO A 530 13.25 -35.83 39.50
CA PRO A 530 12.33 -34.74 39.19
C PRO A 530 10.93 -35.24 38.84
N GLN A 531 9.98 -34.29 38.78
CA GLN A 531 8.70 -34.47 38.13
C GLN A 531 8.82 -34.13 36.63
N ILE A 532 8.29 -34.99 35.77
CA ILE A 532 8.37 -34.84 34.30
C ILE A 532 6.98 -34.97 33.67
N SER A 533 6.79 -34.47 32.45
CA SER A 533 5.56 -34.71 31.68
C SER A 533 5.69 -35.99 30.86
N GLY A 534 4.85 -36.99 31.11
CA GLY A 534 4.95 -38.26 30.40
C GLY A 534 3.89 -39.30 30.76
N ASP A 535 4.01 -40.46 30.14
CA ASP A 535 3.21 -41.64 30.38
C ASP A 535 3.86 -42.48 31.48
N ARG A 536 3.19 -42.58 32.64
CA ARG A 536 3.73 -43.27 33.83
C ARG A 536 4.05 -44.74 33.54
N GLY A 537 3.22 -45.43 32.75
CA GLY A 537 3.40 -46.85 32.43
C GLY A 537 4.64 -47.07 31.58
N GLN A 538 4.82 -46.26 30.54
CA GLN A 538 5.98 -46.35 29.66
C GLN A 538 7.28 -45.97 30.39
N LEU A 539 7.25 -44.96 31.25
CA LEU A 539 8.43 -44.58 32.05
C LEU A 539 8.81 -45.69 33.04
N ARG A 540 7.84 -46.30 33.71
CA ARG A 540 8.07 -47.49 34.56
C ARG A 540 8.80 -48.58 33.78
N GLN A 541 8.40 -48.79 32.53
CA GLN A 541 9.00 -49.80 31.67
C GLN A 541 10.44 -49.47 31.26
N VAL A 542 10.77 -48.19 30.99
CA VAL A 542 12.16 -47.76 30.76
C VAL A 542 13.01 -48.08 31.99
N PHE A 543 12.57 -47.65 33.18
CA PHE A 543 13.29 -47.92 34.42
C PHE A 543 13.44 -49.42 34.68
N GLN A 544 12.38 -50.21 34.50
CA GLN A 544 12.41 -51.66 34.71
C GLN A 544 13.38 -52.36 33.78
N ASN A 545 13.37 -52.04 32.48
CA ASN A 545 14.27 -52.65 31.51
C ASN A 545 15.74 -52.32 31.80
N VAL A 546 16.04 -51.05 32.08
CA VAL A 546 17.42 -50.63 32.37
C VAL A 546 17.91 -51.20 33.71
N LEU A 547 17.09 -51.17 34.76
CA LEU A 547 17.46 -51.70 36.08
C LEU A 547 17.57 -53.23 36.09
N SER A 548 16.70 -53.94 35.37
CA SER A 548 16.80 -55.40 35.21
C SER A 548 18.11 -55.77 34.53
N ASN A 549 18.48 -55.06 33.46
CA ASN A 549 19.77 -55.27 32.79
C ASN A 549 20.95 -54.99 33.74
N ALA A 550 20.90 -53.90 34.50
CA ALA A 550 21.96 -53.56 35.45
C ALA A 550 22.15 -54.64 36.54
N ILE A 551 21.08 -55.32 36.95
CA ILE A 551 21.16 -56.44 37.91
C ILE A 551 21.70 -57.71 37.22
N GLU A 552 21.18 -58.03 36.04
CA GLU A 552 21.52 -59.25 35.29
C GLU A 552 23.00 -59.27 34.86
N TYR A 553 23.53 -58.13 34.39
CA TYR A 553 24.90 -58.03 33.85
C TYR A 553 25.93 -57.47 34.85
N SER A 554 25.69 -57.69 36.14
CA SER A 554 26.56 -57.23 37.24
C SER A 554 27.87 -58.02 37.41
N GLY A 555 27.98 -59.19 36.78
CA GLY A 555 29.15 -60.09 36.91
C GLY A 555 29.12 -60.91 38.20
N ASP A 556 30.29 -61.17 38.79
CA ASP A 556 30.43 -62.00 40.00
C ASP A 556 30.18 -61.22 41.32
N GLU A 557 30.15 -59.89 41.26
CA GLU A 557 29.97 -59.03 42.43
C GLU A 557 28.50 -58.63 42.63
N PRO A 558 28.02 -58.37 43.86
CA PRO A 558 26.65 -57.91 44.08
C PRO A 558 26.36 -56.61 43.32
N PRO A 559 25.26 -56.54 42.53
CA PRO A 559 24.97 -55.38 41.69
C PRO A 559 24.89 -54.09 42.48
N ARG A 560 25.55 -53.04 41.99
CA ARG A 560 25.41 -51.68 42.53
C ARG A 560 24.97 -50.75 41.43
N VAL A 561 23.82 -50.12 41.65
CA VAL A 561 23.17 -49.27 40.67
C VAL A 561 22.85 -47.92 41.30
N THR A 562 23.24 -46.84 40.65
CA THR A 562 22.97 -45.46 41.07
C THR A 562 22.08 -44.77 40.05
N VAL A 563 20.94 -44.25 40.49
CA VAL A 563 20.03 -43.45 39.66
C VAL A 563 20.18 -41.98 40.04
N SER A 564 20.52 -41.15 39.07
CA SER A 564 20.67 -39.70 39.26
C SER A 564 19.87 -38.93 38.23
N ALA A 565 19.55 -37.68 38.54
CA ALA A 565 18.90 -36.78 37.60
C ALA A 565 19.48 -35.37 37.73
N GLU A 566 19.83 -34.77 36.59
CA GLU A 566 20.34 -33.40 36.52
C GLU A 566 19.59 -32.60 35.47
N ARG A 567 19.53 -31.28 35.69
CA ARG A 567 18.87 -30.39 34.73
C ARG A 567 19.87 -30.02 33.63
N ASP A 568 19.54 -30.38 32.39
CA ASP A 568 20.33 -30.11 31.20
C ASP A 568 19.55 -29.17 30.28
N GLY A 569 19.82 -27.87 30.40
CA GLY A 569 19.10 -26.83 29.67
C GLY A 569 17.60 -26.80 30.00
N SER A 570 16.76 -27.05 28.99
CA SER A 570 15.30 -27.10 29.12
C SER A 570 14.75 -28.49 29.47
N ARG A 571 15.61 -29.51 29.60
CA ARG A 571 15.23 -30.90 29.86
C ARG A 571 15.87 -31.43 31.15
N TRP A 572 15.38 -32.57 31.61
CA TRP A 572 16.02 -33.37 32.66
C TRP A 572 16.78 -34.51 32.01
N ARG A 573 18.04 -34.71 32.42
CA ARG A 573 18.83 -35.90 32.09
C ARG A 573 18.75 -36.85 33.28
N VAL A 574 18.21 -38.04 33.05
CA VAL A 574 18.21 -39.13 34.02
C VAL A 574 19.31 -40.10 33.62
N SER A 575 20.13 -40.53 34.58
CA SER A 575 21.25 -41.44 34.37
C SER A 575 21.19 -42.60 35.35
N ILE A 576 21.27 -43.83 34.83
CA ILE A 576 21.31 -45.07 35.60
C ILE A 576 22.69 -45.68 35.37
N HIS A 577 23.52 -45.66 36.41
CA HIS A 577 24.89 -46.17 36.39
C HIS A 577 24.97 -47.50 37.13
N ASP A 578 25.57 -48.52 36.53
CA ASP A 578 25.91 -49.80 37.15
C ASP A 578 27.42 -50.06 37.15
N GLU A 579 27.89 -50.86 38.12
CA GLU A 579 29.28 -51.33 38.23
C GLU A 579 29.47 -52.73 37.59
N GLY A 580 28.68 -53.07 36.55
CA GLY A 580 28.67 -54.39 35.94
C GLY A 580 29.82 -54.68 34.96
N VAL A 581 29.62 -55.68 34.10
CA VAL A 581 30.67 -56.18 33.17
C VAL A 581 31.09 -55.14 32.11
N GLY A 582 30.27 -54.12 31.88
CA GLY A 582 30.48 -53.11 30.85
C GLY A 582 30.34 -53.64 29.42
N ILE A 583 30.26 -52.73 28.46
CA ILE A 583 29.99 -52.97 27.05
C ILE A 583 31.11 -52.32 26.22
N ASP A 584 31.51 -52.97 25.13
CA ASP A 584 32.47 -52.40 24.19
C ASP A 584 31.89 -51.10 23.59
N PRO A 585 32.64 -49.97 23.60
CA PRO A 585 32.18 -48.70 23.05
C PRO A 585 31.67 -48.80 21.61
N ASP A 586 32.26 -49.68 20.79
CA ASP A 586 31.86 -49.89 19.38
C ASP A 586 30.48 -50.58 19.25
N GLU A 587 29.97 -51.17 20.33
CA GLU A 587 28.69 -51.89 20.37
C GLU A 587 27.57 -51.09 21.06
N THR A 588 27.86 -49.91 21.61
CA THR A 588 26.92 -49.08 22.39
C THR A 588 25.69 -48.61 21.62
N ASP A 589 25.80 -48.35 20.31
CA ASP A 589 24.64 -48.03 19.49
C ASP A 589 23.82 -49.28 19.12
N ARG A 590 24.50 -50.42 19.00
CA ARG A 590 23.88 -51.69 18.55
C ARG A 590 22.97 -52.29 19.61
N VAL A 591 23.17 -51.99 20.89
CA VAL A 591 22.30 -52.50 21.98
C VAL A 591 20.85 -52.01 21.88
N PHE A 592 20.62 -50.88 21.20
CA PHE A 592 19.29 -50.31 20.99
C PHE A 592 18.60 -50.82 19.72
N GLU A 593 19.26 -51.67 18.92
CA GLU A 593 18.64 -52.31 17.76
C GLU A 593 17.77 -53.50 18.18
N VAL A 594 16.65 -53.71 17.48
CA VAL A 594 15.73 -54.82 17.75
C VAL A 594 16.41 -56.16 17.46
N PHE A 595 16.31 -57.11 18.40
CA PHE A 595 16.89 -58.46 18.35
C PHE A 595 18.43 -58.55 18.48
N GLN A 596 19.13 -57.46 18.80
CA GLN A 596 20.56 -57.54 19.09
C GLN A 596 20.83 -58.05 20.51
N ARG A 597 21.88 -58.86 20.65
CA ARG A 597 22.45 -59.33 21.93
C ARG A 597 23.96 -59.35 21.81
N LEU A 598 24.67 -58.83 22.80
CA LEU A 598 26.14 -58.72 22.75
C LEU A 598 26.87 -59.95 23.30
N HIS A 599 26.24 -60.75 24.16
CA HIS A 599 26.83 -61.99 24.69
C HIS A 599 26.16 -63.22 24.06
N SER A 600 26.97 -64.08 23.44
CA SER A 600 26.50 -65.31 22.82
C SER A 600 26.64 -66.51 23.76
N HIS A 601 25.50 -67.16 24.01
CA HIS A 601 25.32 -68.61 24.05
C HIS A 601 25.34 -69.41 25.36
N ASP A 602 25.43 -68.87 26.59
CA ASP A 602 25.18 -69.77 27.75
C ASP A 602 24.47 -69.22 29.00
N GLU A 603 24.33 -67.92 29.32
CA GLU A 603 23.85 -67.57 30.68
C GLU A 603 22.93 -66.32 30.85
N SER A 604 22.25 -65.81 29.81
CA SER A 604 21.43 -64.57 29.97
C SER A 604 20.06 -64.61 29.28
N GLU A 605 19.00 -64.34 30.05
CA GLU A 605 17.57 -64.42 29.72
C GLU A 605 17.04 -63.08 29.15
N GLY A 606 17.51 -62.68 27.98
CA GLY A 606 16.99 -61.48 27.29
C GLY A 606 16.20 -61.81 26.02
N THR A 607 15.25 -60.98 25.59
CA THR A 607 14.63 -61.06 24.24
C THR A 607 15.43 -60.31 23.18
N GLY A 608 16.21 -59.29 23.58
CA GLY A 608 16.88 -58.34 22.68
C GLY A 608 15.98 -57.20 22.21
N ILE A 609 14.82 -56.98 22.86
CA ILE A 609 13.85 -55.92 22.50
C ILE A 609 13.80 -54.81 23.55
N GLY A 610 14.10 -55.11 24.82
CA GLY A 610 13.90 -54.18 25.94
C GLY A 610 14.57 -52.81 25.78
N LEU A 611 15.84 -52.75 25.35
CA LEU A 611 16.53 -51.48 25.14
C LEU A 611 16.04 -50.72 23.90
N ALA A 612 15.70 -51.43 22.81
CA ALA A 612 15.06 -50.82 21.65
C ALA A 612 13.69 -50.19 22.01
N LEU A 613 12.92 -50.87 22.88
CA LEU A 613 11.69 -50.34 23.45
C LEU A 613 11.94 -49.07 24.29
N CYS A 614 13.01 -49.06 25.11
CA CYS A 614 13.38 -47.87 25.87
C CYS A 614 13.66 -46.67 24.96
N ARG A 615 14.43 -46.87 23.87
CA ARG A 615 14.68 -45.81 22.88
C ARG A 615 13.39 -45.30 22.27
N ARG A 616 12.50 -46.19 21.84
CA ARG A 616 11.21 -45.81 21.27
C ARG A 616 10.34 -45.01 22.24
N ILE A 617 10.30 -45.41 23.51
CA ILE A 617 9.55 -44.70 24.57
C ILE A 617 10.14 -43.31 24.78
N VAL A 618 11.46 -43.20 24.94
CA VAL A 618 12.12 -41.91 25.19
C VAL A 618 11.94 -40.95 24.01
N GLU A 619 12.04 -41.45 22.77
CA GLU A 619 11.76 -40.68 21.55
C GLU A 619 10.31 -40.17 21.49
N ARG A 620 9.32 -40.99 21.87
CA ARG A 620 7.91 -40.58 21.98
C ARG A 620 7.74 -39.42 22.97
N HIS A 621 8.52 -39.42 24.05
CA HIS A 621 8.53 -38.34 25.04
C HIS A 621 9.35 -37.10 24.59
N GLY A 622 9.83 -37.07 23.34
CA GLY A 622 10.64 -35.98 22.80
C GLY A 622 12.07 -35.93 23.33
N GLY A 623 12.55 -37.04 23.89
CA GLY A 623 13.87 -37.22 24.45
C GLY A 623 14.81 -38.01 23.55
N GLU A 624 16.02 -38.21 24.06
CA GLU A 624 17.06 -39.07 23.47
C GLU A 624 17.62 -39.99 24.56
N ILE A 625 17.98 -41.23 24.22
CA ILE A 625 18.66 -42.20 25.10
C ILE A 625 19.98 -42.64 24.49
N TRP A 626 21.01 -42.77 25.32
CA TRP A 626 22.34 -43.26 24.94
C TRP A 626 22.98 -44.05 26.08
N LEU A 627 24.09 -44.69 25.76
CA LEU A 627 24.84 -45.56 26.65
C LEU A 627 26.32 -45.14 26.62
N GLU A 628 26.89 -44.94 27.79
CA GLU A 628 28.34 -44.76 27.99
C GLU A 628 28.84 -45.95 28.80
N SER A 629 29.78 -46.73 28.26
CA SER A 629 30.28 -47.93 28.93
C SER A 629 31.68 -48.28 28.46
N GLU A 630 32.47 -48.85 29.37
CA GLU A 630 33.77 -49.45 29.08
C GLU A 630 33.83 -50.86 29.71
N PRO A 631 34.43 -51.87 29.05
CA PRO A 631 34.52 -53.21 29.59
C PRO A 631 35.22 -53.26 30.95
N GLY A 632 34.52 -53.79 31.96
CA GLY A 632 35.00 -53.92 33.34
C GLY A 632 34.87 -52.67 34.21
N GLU A 633 34.34 -51.56 33.68
CA GLU A 633 34.07 -50.33 34.44
C GLU A 633 32.57 -50.04 34.62
N GLY A 634 31.70 -50.96 34.18
CA GLY A 634 30.26 -50.83 34.26
C GLY A 634 29.64 -50.02 33.11
N SER A 635 28.37 -49.66 33.25
CA SER A 635 27.60 -48.99 32.20
C SER A 635 26.77 -47.83 32.75
N THR A 636 26.60 -46.78 31.96
CA THR A 636 25.73 -45.64 32.28
C THR A 636 24.73 -45.42 31.16
N PHE A 637 23.46 -45.74 31.44
CA PHE A 637 22.35 -45.43 30.56
C PHE A 637 21.80 -44.06 30.90
N SER A 638 21.82 -43.14 29.93
CA SER A 638 21.32 -41.78 30.11
C SER A 638 20.22 -41.46 29.12
N PHE A 639 19.17 -40.78 29.58
CA PHE A 639 18.09 -40.31 28.73
C PHE A 639 17.56 -38.93 29.15
N THR A 640 17.01 -38.19 28.18
CA THR A 640 16.42 -36.86 28.43
C THR A 640 14.89 -36.88 28.41
N LEU A 641 14.27 -36.09 29.28
CA LEU A 641 12.82 -35.92 29.35
C LEU A 641 12.43 -34.45 29.53
N PRO A 642 11.28 -34.02 28.98
CA PRO A 642 10.76 -32.67 29.21
C PRO A 642 10.28 -32.51 30.66
N PRO A 643 10.48 -31.33 31.28
CA PRO A 643 9.93 -31.05 32.61
C PRO A 643 8.40 -31.09 32.57
N ALA A 644 7.78 -31.37 33.72
CA ALA A 644 6.34 -31.14 33.87
C ALA A 644 6.06 -29.65 33.61
N HIS A 645 5.30 -29.34 32.56
CA HIS A 645 4.80 -27.97 32.39
C HIS A 645 3.79 -27.70 33.50
N ASP A 646 4.05 -26.68 34.31
CA ASP A 646 2.98 -26.06 35.08
C ASP A 646 1.90 -25.66 34.07
N HIS A 647 0.68 -26.17 34.23
CA HIS A 647 -0.49 -25.56 33.61
C HIS A 647 -0.65 -24.15 34.20
N GLU A 648 0.17 -23.20 33.75
CA GLU A 648 -0.20 -21.80 33.79
C GLU A 648 -1.38 -21.66 32.81
N GLN A 649 -2.56 -21.53 33.39
CA GLN A 649 -3.72 -21.01 32.68
C GLN A 649 -3.27 -19.71 32.00
N PRO A 650 -3.45 -19.56 30.67
CA PRO A 650 -3.09 -18.31 30.02
C PRO A 650 -3.97 -17.20 30.61
N THR A 651 -3.30 -16.12 31.02
CA THR A 651 -3.89 -14.96 31.70
C THR A 651 -4.62 -14.05 30.72
#